data_AF-A0ABD0L4N3-F1
#
_entry.id   AF-A0ABD0L4N3-F1
#
_cell.length_a   1.000
_cell.length_b   1.000
_cell.length_c   1.000
_cell.angle_alpha   90.00
_cell.angle_beta   90.00
_cell.angle_gamma   90.00
#
_symmetry.space_group_name_H-M   'P 1'
#
loop_
_entity.id
_entity.type
_entity.pdbx_description
1 polymer ?
#
loop_
_entity_poly.entity_id
_entity_poly.type
_entity_poly.pdbx_seq_one_letter_code
_entity_poly.pdbx_strand_id
1 'polypeptide(L)'
;SRDLDEKRWWVWAGGQRSLQCDEVFTDTSLLQARTGERELTTVPLDLTRVSTVQFFAKLGCGVTVGMSSPLYLQYSVDGGVHWITIEQFDFHKESNIVSYLPVHLPPHAHTNATQVRWWQPSHGGMFTESWAVDQIYIGGDIYGEEMLQDEAAAPRDSSWLMYPGGTVETVCDSSVQALHFAGSEQMRYAISADVTVKSGTILQFDLSMGCTASEDCYYIELQFSLDLGQTWSLLLPACLPSNLHCNTYHTNSRYTADLHTGWNRITILLPDRARSKATRFRWLQASGYFESDSWALANLYIGSQCPGLCGGHGSCDSGWQGEDCSMAVQEVPSLLVEDFTNGYIEDSWLKVVGGTVTKPCHILSSGKALHFTGGCNRVLVTRDLNLTSSMLVQFYFMFGCNTVPMRRDQGVLLDYSADGGITWLPMAELHYNLYQMPTFISIKLPPGAKKDSTRLRWWQPQHGGHQVGDWVIDGIRVNGEEVNPTQLFINFTSGLDFRDMVSIDNMKVGEYCGEEDVAIGTTQNGEWSQLVSREVYVSEGYMLQYVVNIGCGEAQNKSLPPVHMQYSTDHGLTWSYLQSSCLEAGIHCPQYPSMPSVMYGHAWPVWERTILPLYGLTSSNGTRFRWQQLPDGGPEPTQWALKDVYVGKACPNYCSGHGFCQYPHCVCDEGYTGSDCSSLDDHDGLTQLRETFPYPSVNASLWAVIQGGAVQEACQVLVADPALVFSFNGVRQASTVDLDLRNARFVMYTALVGGQSGEGGCFRPDSSDHNVYLQYSADGGIHWQTLHILDHSRYTAPHTDYIPLPQNARTHSTRLRWWQPPASDGKPRPAWGIDDVLVGGYEINPSSFHQPFDLDTPQQDDPGVWEFHPHGSVVTDVCAREEQALAWPESQEGETVGERSFTTTQLIIQTGYMLQFKIVVGCSQYYNFCHSLAPVRLEFNKNPITNSWDVVQPLCLPDSSDKRAECRPHIHHDASIYSVSQHPTWARITMELPEKTHSSTTRFRWRQESEPGQEQPSWAVDDIYVGEKCPDMCNGRGDCQYGICHCDKGYYGPTCLPQRKRLLKRMFESFEGGIFSAHWHTVSGGNIGFGCGALLPYAHGKTLYFNGCGMRQAVTTELDTTYALKVIFVLQIGCQAQTDDCNVRIGEGPDYRGVLLQYSHNAGAEWHLLARHDPKDFLRPQRAAYDLPEEARRAGVQLRWWQPMHDGAGFDQWAIDHIEIIS
;
A
#
# COMPACT_ATOMS: atom_id res chain seq x y z
N SER A 1 73.67 -23.22 -53.48
CA SER A 1 74.76 -22.23 -53.62
C SER A 1 74.17 -20.91 -54.07
N ARG A 2 74.07 -20.01 -53.09
CA ARG A 2 73.73 -18.57 -53.04
C ARG A 2 73.71 -18.31 -51.53
N ASP A 3 74.84 -18.58 -50.89
CA ASP A 3 75.91 -17.63 -50.56
C ASP A 3 75.39 -16.57 -49.59
N LEU A 4 75.95 -16.60 -48.38
CA LEU A 4 75.74 -15.60 -47.34
C LEU A 4 75.92 -14.20 -47.97
N ASP A 5 75.14 -13.22 -47.51
CA ASP A 5 75.13 -11.87 -48.09
C ASP A 5 76.53 -11.25 -48.05
N GLU A 6 77.17 -11.12 -49.22
CA GLU A 6 78.50 -10.52 -49.39
C GLU A 6 78.57 -9.06 -48.90
N LYS A 7 77.42 -8.38 -48.73
CA LYS A 7 77.37 -7.05 -48.12
C LYS A 7 77.51 -7.06 -46.60
N ARG A 8 77.27 -8.20 -45.95
CA ARG A 8 77.32 -8.36 -44.48
C ARG A 8 78.55 -9.15 -44.04
N TRP A 9 79.02 -10.08 -44.87
CA TRP A 9 80.06 -11.05 -44.51
C TRP A 9 81.28 -10.90 -45.42
N TRP A 10 82.46 -10.73 -44.81
CA TRP A 10 83.75 -10.65 -45.49
C TRP A 10 84.38 -12.03 -45.70
N VAL A 11 84.30 -12.92 -44.70
CA VAL A 11 84.82 -14.30 -44.76
C VAL A 11 83.79 -15.26 -44.18
N TRP A 12 83.54 -16.37 -44.88
CA TRP A 12 82.84 -17.54 -44.33
C TRP A 12 83.57 -18.82 -44.77
N ALA A 13 84.28 -19.46 -43.84
CA ALA A 13 85.04 -20.68 -44.07
C ALA A 13 84.43 -21.84 -43.26
N GLY A 14 84.30 -23.02 -43.88
CA GLY A 14 83.84 -24.26 -43.24
C GLY A 14 82.32 -24.42 -43.05
N GLY A 15 81.54 -23.34 -43.20
CA GLY A 15 80.12 -23.30 -42.88
C GLY A 15 79.18 -23.61 -44.04
N GLN A 16 78.06 -24.28 -43.76
CA GLN A 16 76.95 -24.48 -44.70
C GLN A 16 75.61 -24.28 -43.99
N ARG A 17 74.59 -23.74 -44.68
CA ARG A 17 73.22 -23.74 -44.15
C ARG A 17 72.71 -25.18 -44.10
N SER A 18 72.27 -25.65 -42.95
CA SER A 18 71.85 -27.04 -42.74
C SER A 18 70.85 -27.19 -41.59
N LEU A 19 70.05 -28.26 -41.65
CA LEU A 19 69.16 -28.76 -40.58
C LEU A 19 69.84 -29.84 -39.71
N GLN A 20 71.08 -30.21 -40.03
CA GLN A 20 71.77 -31.35 -39.41
C GLN A 20 72.16 -31.15 -37.93
N CYS A 21 71.94 -29.96 -37.35
CA CYS A 21 72.22 -29.67 -35.94
C CYS A 21 70.93 -29.47 -35.12
N ASP A 22 69.83 -30.11 -35.54
CA ASP A 22 68.45 -29.78 -35.16
C ASP A 22 68.12 -28.29 -35.41
N GLU A 23 66.89 -27.90 -35.05
CA GLU A 23 66.45 -26.50 -35.12
C GLU A 23 67.17 -25.66 -34.05
N VAL A 24 67.95 -24.66 -34.47
CA VAL A 24 68.61 -23.73 -33.55
C VAL A 24 67.65 -22.60 -33.18
N PHE A 25 67.04 -21.96 -34.18
CA PHE A 25 65.98 -20.96 -33.98
C PHE A 25 65.01 -20.89 -35.16
N THR A 26 65.52 -21.03 -36.39
CA THR A 26 64.69 -21.15 -37.61
C THR A 26 64.91 -22.51 -38.30
N ASP A 27 64.08 -22.80 -39.31
CA ASP A 27 64.17 -24.00 -40.17
C ASP A 27 65.57 -24.24 -40.79
N THR A 28 66.49 -23.27 -40.82
CA THR A 28 67.89 -23.52 -41.26
C THR A 28 68.91 -22.66 -40.51
N SER A 29 69.96 -23.24 -39.96
CA SER A 29 71.06 -22.52 -39.27
C SER A 29 72.39 -22.62 -40.03
N LEU A 30 73.37 -21.76 -39.71
CA LEU A 30 74.73 -21.87 -40.26
C LEU A 30 75.52 -22.91 -39.46
N LEU A 31 75.68 -24.11 -40.04
CA LEU A 31 76.39 -25.23 -39.45
C LEU A 31 77.87 -25.26 -39.85
N GLN A 32 78.74 -25.30 -38.85
CA GLN A 32 80.18 -25.49 -38.96
C GLN A 32 80.56 -26.94 -38.58
N ALA A 33 80.53 -27.83 -39.57
CA ALA A 33 80.78 -29.27 -39.39
C ALA A 33 81.95 -29.82 -40.22
N ARG A 34 82.46 -29.06 -41.20
CA ARG A 34 83.53 -29.53 -42.10
C ARG A 34 84.91 -29.41 -41.43
N THR A 35 85.88 -30.19 -41.93
CA THR A 35 87.30 -30.05 -41.60
C THR A 35 87.91 -28.89 -42.39
N GLY A 36 88.92 -28.22 -41.84
CA GLY A 36 89.55 -27.03 -42.42
C GLY A 36 89.50 -25.81 -41.51
N GLU A 37 89.37 -24.62 -42.08
CA GLU A 37 89.19 -23.37 -41.33
C GLU A 37 87.70 -23.14 -41.04
N ARG A 38 87.36 -22.80 -39.78
CA ARG A 38 86.00 -22.50 -39.33
C ARG A 38 85.94 -21.07 -38.83
N GLU A 39 85.50 -20.18 -39.71
CA GLU A 39 85.46 -18.74 -39.47
C GLU A 39 84.22 -18.12 -40.11
N LEU A 40 83.60 -17.16 -39.43
CA LEU A 40 82.58 -16.28 -39.96
C LEU A 40 82.92 -14.84 -39.53
N THR A 41 83.19 -13.96 -40.48
CA THR A 41 83.70 -12.60 -40.23
C THR A 41 82.87 -11.57 -40.99
N THR A 42 82.47 -10.51 -40.29
CA THR A 42 81.70 -9.41 -40.88
C THR A 42 82.55 -8.55 -41.82
N VAL A 43 81.92 -7.81 -42.72
CA VAL A 43 82.54 -6.61 -43.32
C VAL A 43 82.90 -5.60 -42.21
N PRO A 44 83.77 -4.60 -42.45
CA PRO A 44 83.97 -3.51 -41.48
C PRO A 44 82.64 -2.79 -41.21
N LEU A 45 82.22 -2.78 -39.95
CA LEU A 45 80.98 -2.17 -39.48
C LEU A 45 81.28 -0.89 -38.69
N ASP A 46 80.39 0.09 -38.78
CA ASP A 46 80.38 1.22 -37.86
C ASP A 46 79.78 0.78 -36.52
N LEU A 47 80.64 0.52 -35.54
CA LEU A 47 80.26 0.09 -34.20
C LEU A 47 80.38 1.22 -33.17
N THR A 48 80.50 2.48 -33.60
CA THR A 48 80.68 3.64 -32.71
C THR A 48 79.59 3.79 -31.65
N ARG A 49 78.35 3.41 -32.00
CA ARG A 49 77.21 3.43 -31.07
C ARG A 49 76.72 2.03 -30.68
N VAL A 50 77.20 0.97 -31.32
CA VAL A 50 76.71 -0.40 -31.08
C VAL A 50 77.05 -0.86 -29.68
N SER A 51 76.06 -1.30 -28.90
CA SER A 51 76.26 -1.76 -27.53
C SER A 51 76.47 -3.27 -27.41
N THR A 52 75.92 -4.08 -28.31
CA THR A 52 75.85 -5.54 -28.12
C THR A 52 75.94 -6.33 -29.43
N VAL A 53 76.43 -7.57 -29.30
CA VAL A 53 76.40 -8.63 -30.30
C VAL A 53 75.58 -9.78 -29.74
N GLN A 54 74.55 -10.22 -30.45
CA GLN A 54 73.60 -11.22 -29.99
C GLN A 54 73.41 -12.28 -31.06
N PHE A 55 73.33 -13.54 -30.66
CA PHE A 55 73.08 -14.65 -31.57
C PHE A 55 72.62 -15.89 -30.82
N PHE A 56 72.00 -16.83 -31.53
CA PHE A 56 71.73 -18.16 -31.02
C PHE A 56 72.86 -19.09 -31.45
N ALA A 57 73.37 -19.89 -30.53
CA ALA A 57 74.39 -20.89 -30.83
C ALA A 57 74.05 -22.24 -30.19
N LYS A 58 74.42 -23.32 -30.87
CA LYS A 58 74.40 -24.68 -30.34
C LYS A 58 75.79 -25.28 -30.52
N LEU A 59 76.43 -25.68 -29.42
CA LEU A 59 77.81 -26.17 -29.40
C LEU A 59 77.80 -27.69 -29.21
N GLY A 60 77.88 -28.43 -30.32
CA GLY A 60 77.72 -29.88 -30.34
C GLY A 60 76.35 -30.24 -30.93
N CYS A 61 76.39 -30.92 -32.08
CA CYS A 61 75.19 -31.35 -32.80
C CYS A 61 74.83 -32.83 -32.54
N GLY A 62 75.61 -33.53 -31.71
CA GLY A 62 75.43 -34.93 -31.36
C GLY A 62 74.80 -35.15 -29.98
N VAL A 63 74.40 -36.40 -29.71
CA VAL A 63 73.78 -36.81 -28.43
C VAL A 63 74.78 -36.74 -27.26
N THR A 64 76.08 -36.90 -27.53
CA THR A 64 77.16 -36.78 -26.55
C THR A 64 78.21 -35.79 -27.05
N VAL A 65 78.45 -34.71 -26.30
CA VAL A 65 79.46 -33.69 -26.64
C VAL A 65 80.80 -34.04 -25.99
N GLY A 66 81.83 -34.24 -26.81
CA GLY A 66 83.22 -34.37 -26.40
C GLY A 66 83.91 -33.03 -26.18
N MET A 67 85.10 -33.04 -25.57
CA MET A 67 85.92 -31.82 -25.50
C MET A 67 86.38 -31.42 -26.90
N SER A 68 86.19 -30.15 -27.25
CA SER A 68 86.65 -29.55 -28.50
C SER A 68 87.25 -28.18 -28.25
N SER A 69 87.99 -27.65 -29.22
CA SER A 69 88.48 -26.27 -29.17
C SER A 69 87.31 -25.29 -29.11
N PRO A 70 87.35 -24.27 -28.25
CA PRO A 70 86.22 -23.38 -28.01
C PRO A 70 85.90 -22.48 -29.20
N LEU A 71 84.68 -21.97 -29.22
CA LEU A 71 84.25 -20.94 -30.16
C LEU A 71 84.62 -19.57 -29.57
N TYR A 72 85.38 -18.77 -30.30
CA TYR A 72 85.72 -17.39 -29.91
C TYR A 72 84.88 -16.38 -30.68
N LEU A 73 84.33 -15.42 -29.96
CA LEU A 73 83.86 -14.16 -30.53
C LEU A 73 84.98 -13.13 -30.40
N GLN A 74 85.46 -12.58 -31.52
CA GLN A 74 86.57 -11.64 -31.54
C GLN A 74 86.25 -10.39 -32.37
N TYR A 75 86.97 -9.30 -32.13
CA TYR A 75 86.92 -8.11 -32.97
C TYR A 75 88.31 -7.66 -33.43
N SER A 76 88.34 -6.89 -34.52
CA SER A 76 89.51 -6.19 -35.05
C SER A 76 89.14 -4.78 -35.48
N VAL A 77 89.99 -3.81 -35.13
CA VAL A 77 89.85 -2.39 -35.54
C VAL A 77 90.88 -1.99 -36.59
N ASP A 78 91.69 -2.95 -37.07
CA ASP A 78 92.80 -2.72 -38.01
C ASP A 78 92.69 -3.58 -39.29
N GLY A 79 91.47 -3.93 -39.67
CA GLY A 79 91.19 -4.68 -40.90
C GLY A 79 91.56 -6.17 -40.82
N GLY A 80 91.52 -6.75 -39.63
CA GLY A 80 91.76 -8.18 -39.40
C GLY A 80 93.22 -8.58 -39.17
N VAL A 81 94.12 -7.62 -38.92
CA VAL A 81 95.54 -7.89 -38.64
C VAL A 81 95.72 -8.40 -37.21
N HIS A 82 95.09 -7.74 -36.23
CA HIS A 82 95.06 -8.19 -34.85
C HIS A 82 93.62 -8.46 -34.42
N TRP A 83 93.41 -9.61 -33.77
CA TRP A 83 92.11 -10.04 -33.25
C TRP A 83 92.13 -10.10 -31.73
N ILE A 84 91.20 -9.39 -31.11
CA ILE A 84 91.02 -9.35 -29.66
C ILE A 84 89.75 -10.12 -29.31
N THR A 85 89.87 -11.06 -28.37
CA THR A 85 88.72 -11.84 -27.90
C THR A 85 87.76 -10.98 -27.10
N ILE A 86 86.47 -11.04 -27.47
CA ILE A 86 85.35 -10.51 -26.69
C ILE A 86 84.92 -11.56 -25.66
N GLU A 87 84.56 -12.76 -26.13
CA GLU A 87 84.02 -13.84 -25.30
C GLU A 87 84.49 -15.21 -25.85
N GLN A 88 84.60 -16.21 -24.96
CA GLN A 88 84.96 -17.60 -25.28
C GLN A 88 83.83 -18.54 -24.86
N PHE A 89 83.42 -19.45 -25.76
CA PHE A 89 82.38 -20.43 -25.49
C PHE A 89 82.92 -21.86 -25.57
N ASP A 90 82.90 -22.57 -24.43
CA ASP A 90 83.49 -23.90 -24.28
C ASP A 90 82.49 -25.03 -24.53
N PHE A 91 82.95 -26.09 -25.21
CA PHE A 91 82.19 -27.33 -25.39
C PHE A 91 82.18 -28.14 -24.09
N HIS A 92 80.98 -28.38 -23.56
CA HIS A 92 80.74 -29.19 -22.36
C HIS A 92 79.50 -30.07 -22.55
N LYS A 93 79.24 -30.98 -21.60
CA LYS A 93 78.19 -32.01 -21.72
C LYS A 93 76.77 -31.47 -21.99
N GLU A 94 76.51 -30.23 -21.59
CA GLU A 94 75.20 -29.55 -21.72
C GLU A 94 75.21 -28.50 -22.85
N SER A 95 76.32 -28.33 -23.57
CA SER A 95 76.44 -27.28 -24.61
C SER A 95 75.74 -27.61 -25.93
N ASN A 96 75.21 -28.84 -26.07
CA ASN A 96 74.36 -29.26 -27.20
C ASN A 96 72.91 -28.79 -27.07
N ILE A 97 72.60 -27.88 -26.16
CA ILE A 97 71.32 -27.16 -26.15
C ILE A 97 71.51 -25.81 -26.85
N VAL A 98 70.47 -25.34 -27.53
CA VAL A 98 70.44 -24.00 -28.10
C VAL A 98 70.56 -22.99 -26.97
N SER A 99 71.53 -22.09 -27.09
CA SER A 99 71.77 -21.00 -26.14
C SER A 99 71.66 -19.65 -26.84
N TYR A 100 70.90 -18.73 -26.25
CA TYR A 100 70.89 -17.33 -26.66
C TYR A 100 72.06 -16.61 -25.97
N LEU A 101 72.93 -15.97 -26.75
CA LEU A 101 74.19 -15.40 -26.29
C LEU A 101 74.24 -13.90 -26.57
N PRO A 102 73.83 -13.05 -25.61
CA PRO A 102 74.01 -11.60 -25.70
C PRO A 102 75.36 -11.20 -25.10
N VAL A 103 76.25 -10.64 -25.91
CA VAL A 103 77.59 -10.23 -25.53
C VAL A 103 77.71 -8.72 -25.64
N HIS A 104 78.19 -8.06 -24.58
CA HIS A 104 78.49 -6.63 -24.61
C HIS A 104 79.72 -6.35 -25.46
N LEU A 105 79.62 -5.33 -26.32
CA LEU A 105 80.76 -4.90 -27.12
C LEU A 105 81.74 -4.12 -26.22
N PRO A 106 83.05 -4.46 -26.21
CA PRO A 106 84.01 -3.79 -25.33
C PRO A 106 84.31 -2.36 -25.81
N PRO A 107 84.67 -1.42 -24.91
CA PRO A 107 84.84 0.01 -25.26
C PRO A 107 85.79 0.29 -26.43
N HIS A 108 86.84 -0.52 -26.58
CA HIS A 108 87.83 -0.37 -27.64
C HIS A 108 87.35 -0.85 -29.02
N ALA A 109 86.23 -1.56 -29.09
CA ALA A 109 85.62 -2.00 -30.35
C ALA A 109 84.70 -0.94 -30.97
N HIS A 110 84.40 0.18 -30.28
CA HIS A 110 83.55 1.26 -30.79
C HIS A 110 84.28 2.17 -31.76
N THR A 111 84.52 1.69 -32.97
CA THR A 111 85.11 2.47 -34.06
C THR A 111 84.20 2.42 -35.29
N ASN A 112 84.42 3.30 -36.25
CA ASN A 112 83.62 3.37 -37.48
C ASN A 112 83.97 2.29 -38.52
N ALA A 113 84.92 1.39 -38.21
CA ALA A 113 85.38 0.33 -39.11
C ALA A 113 85.86 -0.92 -38.35
N THR A 114 85.04 -1.43 -37.42
CA THR A 114 85.34 -2.65 -36.64
C THR A 114 84.81 -3.90 -37.35
N GLN A 115 85.62 -4.94 -37.46
CA GLN A 115 85.18 -6.27 -37.90
C GLN A 115 84.95 -7.20 -36.71
N VAL A 116 83.90 -8.00 -36.75
CA VAL A 116 83.57 -9.02 -35.73
C VAL A 116 83.64 -10.39 -36.36
N ARG A 117 84.19 -11.38 -35.66
CA ARG A 117 84.25 -12.76 -36.13
C ARG A 117 83.90 -13.81 -35.08
N TRP A 118 83.32 -14.90 -35.57
CA TRP A 118 83.17 -16.18 -34.87
C TRP A 118 84.22 -17.14 -35.43
N TRP A 119 85.16 -17.56 -34.59
CA TRP A 119 86.33 -18.34 -35.01
C TRP A 119 86.60 -19.50 -34.07
N GLN A 120 86.85 -20.69 -34.63
CA GLN A 120 87.23 -21.88 -33.88
C GLN A 120 88.66 -22.32 -34.27
N PRO A 121 89.65 -22.33 -33.34
CA PRO A 121 91.00 -22.79 -33.62
C PRO A 121 91.04 -24.30 -33.88
N SER A 122 91.99 -24.74 -34.72
CA SER A 122 92.32 -26.17 -34.86
C SER A 122 93.82 -26.43 -34.93
N HIS A 123 94.25 -27.59 -34.42
CA HIS A 123 95.57 -28.16 -34.70
C HIS A 123 95.47 -29.11 -35.89
N GLY A 124 95.74 -28.60 -37.10
CA GLY A 124 95.77 -29.40 -38.33
C GLY A 124 94.43 -29.55 -39.07
N GLY A 125 93.44 -28.70 -38.79
CA GLY A 125 92.16 -28.66 -39.53
C GLY A 125 91.11 -29.70 -39.10
N MET A 126 91.36 -30.47 -38.05
CA MET A 126 90.42 -31.45 -37.49
C MET A 126 89.70 -30.88 -36.26
N PHE A 127 88.39 -31.13 -36.17
CA PHE A 127 87.54 -30.76 -35.03
C PHE A 127 86.73 -31.99 -34.59
N THR A 128 86.53 -32.13 -33.28
CA THR A 128 85.76 -33.25 -32.69
C THR A 128 84.27 -32.96 -32.63
N GLU A 129 83.88 -31.70 -32.50
CA GLU A 129 82.48 -31.26 -32.39
C GLU A 129 82.11 -30.29 -33.52
N SER A 130 80.82 -30.20 -33.80
CA SER A 130 80.24 -29.23 -34.74
C SER A 130 79.46 -28.17 -33.96
N TRP A 131 79.38 -26.95 -34.48
CA TRP A 131 78.54 -25.90 -33.90
C TRP A 131 77.69 -25.23 -34.96
N ALA A 132 76.54 -24.71 -34.54
CA ALA A 132 75.65 -23.96 -35.40
C ALA A 132 75.33 -22.60 -34.78
N VAL A 133 75.22 -21.58 -35.61
CA VAL A 133 74.78 -20.23 -35.21
C VAL A 133 73.61 -19.79 -36.08
N ASP A 134 72.65 -19.10 -35.46
CA ASP A 134 71.47 -18.53 -36.11
C ASP A 134 71.14 -17.14 -35.53
N GLN A 135 70.37 -16.33 -36.27
CA GLN A 135 69.88 -15.00 -35.89
C GLN A 135 70.94 -14.06 -35.27
N ILE A 136 72.00 -13.74 -36.03
CA ILE A 136 73.04 -12.81 -35.60
C ILE A 136 72.53 -11.36 -35.70
N TYR A 137 72.50 -10.66 -34.57
CA TYR A 137 72.20 -9.24 -34.43
C TYR A 137 73.40 -8.49 -33.85
N ILE A 138 73.86 -7.45 -34.53
CA ILE A 138 74.91 -6.54 -34.06
C ILE A 138 74.30 -5.14 -34.05
N GLY A 139 74.03 -4.59 -32.86
CA GLY A 139 73.28 -3.34 -32.74
C GLY A 139 73.05 -2.89 -31.31
N GLY A 140 72.06 -2.01 -31.15
CA GLY A 140 71.80 -1.26 -29.91
C GLY A 140 72.60 0.03 -29.82
N ASP A 141 72.33 0.84 -28.79
CA ASP A 141 73.01 2.12 -28.55
C ASP A 141 73.69 2.15 -27.18
N ILE A 142 75.01 2.43 -27.12
CA ILE A 142 75.77 2.60 -25.88
C ILE A 142 75.29 3.79 -25.03
N TYR A 143 74.63 4.77 -25.65
CA TYR A 143 74.02 5.90 -24.95
C TYR A 143 72.56 5.63 -24.55
N GLY A 144 71.98 4.53 -25.05
CA GLY A 144 70.57 4.16 -24.91
C GLY A 144 69.67 5.01 -25.79
N GLU A 145 68.70 4.38 -26.45
CA GLU A 145 67.64 5.11 -27.17
C GLU A 145 66.68 5.73 -26.15
N GLU A 146 66.46 7.04 -26.21
CA GLU A 146 65.56 7.72 -25.26
C GLU A 146 64.08 7.54 -25.61
N MET A 147 63.78 7.21 -26.86
CA MET A 147 62.43 7.00 -27.36
C MET A 147 62.40 5.93 -28.44
N LEU A 148 61.43 5.03 -28.36
CA LEU A 148 61.16 4.00 -29.37
C LEU A 148 59.74 4.23 -29.89
N GLN A 149 59.59 4.41 -31.20
CA GLN A 149 58.28 4.59 -31.84
C GLN A 149 58.22 3.79 -33.14
N ASP A 150 57.15 3.01 -33.33
CA ASP A 150 56.96 2.19 -34.52
C ASP A 150 55.48 2.08 -34.92
N GLU A 151 55.21 2.25 -36.22
CA GLU A 151 53.86 2.21 -36.81
C GLU A 151 53.54 0.86 -37.48
N ALA A 152 54.36 -0.18 -37.27
CA ALA A 152 54.22 -1.56 -37.74
C ALA A 152 54.16 -1.80 -39.27
N ALA A 153 53.77 -0.82 -40.09
CA ALA A 153 53.74 -0.91 -41.55
C ALA A 153 55.12 -1.09 -42.21
N ALA A 154 56.16 -0.64 -41.52
CA ALA A 154 57.55 -0.92 -41.84
C ALA A 154 58.31 -1.06 -40.52
N PRO A 155 58.29 -2.24 -39.87
CA PRO A 155 58.96 -2.44 -38.60
C PRO A 155 60.42 -2.04 -38.76
N ARG A 156 60.86 -1.04 -38.02
CA ARG A 156 62.24 -0.59 -38.14
C ARG A 156 63.13 -1.62 -37.45
N ASP A 157 64.23 -2.00 -38.11
CA ASP A 157 65.29 -2.81 -37.48
C ASP A 157 65.83 -2.16 -36.18
N SER A 158 65.62 -0.85 -36.01
CA SER A 158 65.95 -0.11 -34.79
C SER A 158 64.93 -0.25 -33.65
N SER A 159 63.68 -0.66 -33.94
CA SER A 159 62.59 -0.75 -32.96
C SER A 159 62.40 -2.18 -32.43
N TRP A 160 62.66 -3.18 -33.27
CA TRP A 160 62.40 -4.59 -32.97
C TRP A 160 63.69 -5.40 -33.13
N LEU A 161 64.03 -6.20 -32.13
CA LEU A 161 65.14 -7.15 -32.23
C LEU A 161 64.74 -8.39 -33.04
N MET A 162 63.54 -8.90 -32.77
CA MET A 162 62.99 -10.11 -33.40
C MET A 162 61.52 -10.27 -33.08
N TYR A 163 60.79 -10.91 -33.99
CA TYR A 163 59.37 -11.20 -33.85
C TYR A 163 59.00 -12.57 -34.48
N PRO A 164 59.54 -13.69 -33.98
CA PRO A 164 59.22 -15.01 -34.52
C PRO A 164 57.70 -15.26 -34.48
N GLY A 165 57.20 -15.80 -35.59
CA GLY A 165 55.79 -16.04 -35.85
C GLY A 165 54.94 -14.79 -36.11
N GLY A 166 55.57 -13.62 -36.27
CA GLY A 166 54.92 -12.37 -36.62
C GLY A 166 55.05 -12.07 -38.12
N THR A 167 53.95 -11.69 -38.75
CA THR A 167 53.89 -11.20 -40.13
C THR A 167 53.27 -9.81 -40.17
N VAL A 168 53.72 -8.96 -41.10
CA VAL A 168 53.18 -7.60 -41.23
C VAL A 168 52.00 -7.62 -42.19
N GLU A 169 50.78 -7.45 -41.66
CA GLU A 169 49.55 -7.44 -42.46
C GLU A 169 48.43 -6.60 -41.82
N THR A 170 47.34 -6.41 -42.55
CA THR A 170 46.15 -5.69 -42.05
C THR A 170 45.28 -6.62 -41.21
N VAL A 171 44.92 -6.19 -40.00
CA VAL A 171 44.17 -7.00 -39.03
C VAL A 171 42.89 -6.26 -38.58
N CYS A 172 41.77 -6.98 -38.50
CA CYS A 172 40.45 -6.49 -38.08
C CYS A 172 39.92 -5.29 -38.87
N ASP A 173 39.98 -5.37 -40.20
CA ASP A 173 39.52 -4.33 -41.14
C ASP A 173 40.13 -2.93 -40.90
N SER A 174 41.27 -2.88 -40.20
CA SER A 174 42.02 -1.64 -39.96
C SER A 174 42.69 -1.13 -41.24
N SER A 175 42.74 0.20 -41.38
CA SER A 175 43.51 0.86 -42.43
C SER A 175 45.03 0.84 -42.19
N VAL A 176 45.48 0.35 -41.03
CA VAL A 176 46.88 0.33 -40.59
C VAL A 176 47.39 -1.12 -40.58
N GLN A 177 48.61 -1.32 -41.05
CA GLN A 177 49.29 -2.62 -40.96
C GLN A 177 49.79 -2.84 -39.53
N ALA A 178 49.75 -4.10 -39.09
CA ALA A 178 50.12 -4.51 -37.76
C ALA A 178 51.06 -5.72 -37.81
N LEU A 179 51.82 -5.92 -36.73
CA LEU A 179 52.58 -7.13 -36.51
C LEU A 179 51.63 -8.22 -35.99
N HIS A 180 51.22 -9.12 -36.88
CA HIS A 180 50.20 -10.13 -36.66
C HIS A 180 50.79 -11.53 -36.44
N PHE A 181 50.34 -12.20 -35.40
CA PHE A 181 50.77 -13.53 -35.00
C PHE A 181 49.61 -14.53 -35.19
N ALA A 182 49.45 -15.01 -36.42
CA ALA A 182 48.48 -16.05 -36.79
C ALA A 182 49.20 -17.17 -37.56
N GLY A 183 49.09 -18.41 -37.08
CA GLY A 183 49.77 -19.55 -37.69
C GLY A 183 49.97 -20.73 -36.74
N SER A 184 50.77 -21.72 -37.11
CA SER A 184 51.07 -22.89 -36.27
C SER A 184 52.54 -22.98 -35.86
N GLU A 185 53.27 -21.85 -35.93
CA GLU A 185 54.69 -21.81 -35.59
C GLU A 185 54.92 -22.17 -34.12
N GLN A 186 56.11 -22.62 -33.71
CA GLN A 186 56.38 -23.03 -32.32
C GLN A 186 56.64 -21.87 -31.35
N MET A 187 56.99 -20.70 -31.88
CA MET A 187 57.38 -19.52 -31.11
C MET A 187 56.65 -18.28 -31.63
N ARG A 188 55.86 -17.64 -30.77
CA ARG A 188 55.10 -16.41 -31.09
C ARG A 188 55.37 -15.33 -30.06
N TYR A 189 56.27 -14.41 -30.39
CA TYR A 189 56.54 -13.25 -29.55
C TYR A 189 57.21 -12.11 -30.32
N ALA A 190 57.19 -10.91 -29.76
CA ALA A 190 57.93 -9.75 -30.26
C ALA A 190 58.86 -9.20 -29.16
N ILE A 191 60.10 -8.82 -29.51
CA ILE A 191 61.06 -8.20 -28.59
C ILE A 191 61.45 -6.81 -29.08
N SER A 192 61.30 -5.80 -28.23
CA SER A 192 61.74 -4.43 -28.52
C SER A 192 63.26 -4.30 -28.50
N ALA A 193 63.79 -3.29 -29.19
CA ALA A 193 65.14 -2.80 -28.98
C ALA A 193 65.35 -2.27 -27.55
N ASP A 194 66.62 -2.06 -27.19
CA ASP A 194 67.03 -1.49 -25.91
C ASP A 194 66.57 -0.03 -25.81
N VAL A 195 65.78 0.30 -24.78
CA VAL A 195 65.28 1.66 -24.53
C VAL A 195 65.63 2.12 -23.12
N THR A 196 65.94 3.40 -22.98
CA THR A 196 66.22 4.03 -21.69
C THR A 196 64.91 4.36 -20.98
N VAL A 197 64.67 3.72 -19.84
CA VAL A 197 63.47 3.93 -19.02
C VAL A 197 63.83 4.80 -17.81
N LYS A 198 63.22 5.98 -17.74
CA LYS A 198 63.40 6.96 -16.65
C LYS A 198 62.08 7.19 -15.91
N SER A 199 62.06 8.10 -14.94
CA SER A 199 60.81 8.55 -14.33
C SER A 199 59.96 9.29 -15.36
N GLY A 200 58.67 8.98 -15.46
CA GLY A 200 57.75 9.56 -16.45
C GLY A 200 57.82 8.93 -17.85
N THR A 201 58.54 7.82 -18.03
CA THR A 201 58.48 7.03 -19.27
C THR A 201 57.22 6.15 -19.27
N ILE A 202 56.50 6.14 -20.39
CA ILE A 202 55.32 5.30 -20.63
C ILE A 202 55.60 4.28 -21.72
N LEU A 203 54.87 3.17 -21.67
CA LEU A 203 54.76 2.20 -22.74
C LEU A 203 53.31 2.22 -23.24
N GLN A 204 53.12 2.58 -24.51
CA GLN A 204 51.83 2.57 -25.18
C GLN A 204 51.91 1.72 -26.43
N PHE A 205 50.88 0.91 -26.68
CA PHE A 205 50.73 0.13 -27.90
C PHE A 205 49.26 -0.22 -28.10
N ASP A 206 48.88 -0.50 -29.33
CA ASP A 206 47.58 -1.05 -29.66
C ASP A 206 47.68 -2.56 -29.76
N LEU A 207 46.75 -3.26 -29.11
CA LEU A 207 46.67 -4.71 -29.07
C LEU A 207 45.31 -5.17 -29.59
N SER A 208 45.32 -6.19 -30.42
CA SER A 208 44.13 -6.94 -30.78
C SER A 208 44.36 -8.42 -30.53
N MET A 209 43.51 -9.05 -29.73
CA MET A 209 43.55 -10.50 -29.42
C MET A 209 42.40 -11.21 -30.17
N GLY A 210 42.38 -11.06 -31.49
CA GLY A 210 41.29 -11.49 -32.37
C GLY A 210 40.27 -10.38 -32.68
N CYS A 211 39.59 -10.50 -33.82
CA CYS A 211 38.68 -9.45 -34.34
C CYS A 211 37.23 -9.61 -33.86
N THR A 212 36.85 -10.84 -33.51
CA THR A 212 35.53 -11.18 -33.00
C THR A 212 35.68 -11.70 -31.59
N ALA A 213 34.70 -11.41 -30.73
CA ALA A 213 34.72 -11.88 -29.35
C ALA A 213 34.82 -13.41 -29.33
N SER A 214 35.84 -13.93 -28.62
CA SER A 214 36.04 -15.37 -28.43
C SER A 214 35.81 -15.73 -26.96
N GLU A 215 35.26 -16.91 -26.72
CA GLU A 215 35.16 -17.50 -25.38
C GLU A 215 36.47 -18.18 -24.95
N ASP A 216 37.48 -18.25 -25.83
CA ASP A 216 38.77 -18.87 -25.55
C ASP A 216 39.63 -17.98 -24.64
N CYS A 217 40.02 -18.50 -23.47
CA CYS A 217 40.82 -17.76 -22.47
C CYS A 217 42.33 -17.71 -22.78
N TYR A 218 42.76 -17.65 -24.05
CA TYR A 218 44.18 -17.49 -24.36
C TYR A 218 44.64 -16.06 -24.08
N TYR A 219 45.94 -15.91 -23.84
CA TYR A 219 46.54 -14.63 -23.44
C TYR A 219 47.98 -14.49 -23.93
N ILE A 220 48.44 -13.25 -23.98
CA ILE A 220 49.86 -12.92 -24.08
C ILE A 220 50.37 -12.32 -22.78
N GLU A 221 51.65 -12.50 -22.53
CA GLU A 221 52.36 -11.88 -21.41
C GLU A 221 53.25 -10.73 -21.91
N LEU A 222 53.13 -9.57 -21.28
CA LEU A 222 54.09 -8.49 -21.47
C LEU A 222 55.13 -8.53 -20.37
N GLN A 223 56.38 -8.74 -20.77
CA GLN A 223 57.53 -8.93 -19.91
C GLN A 223 58.61 -7.88 -20.21
N PHE A 224 59.57 -7.75 -19.29
CA PHE A 224 60.75 -6.92 -19.47
C PHE A 224 62.02 -7.65 -19.04
N SER A 225 63.16 -7.18 -19.55
CA SER A 225 64.49 -7.64 -19.19
C SER A 225 65.42 -6.46 -18.96
N LEU A 226 66.33 -6.60 -17.99
CA LEU A 226 67.38 -5.62 -17.66
C LEU A 226 68.79 -6.15 -17.98
N ASP A 227 68.89 -7.37 -18.51
CA ASP A 227 70.13 -8.12 -18.72
C ASP A 227 70.27 -8.61 -20.19
N LEU A 228 69.77 -7.78 -21.12
CA LEU A 228 69.78 -8.02 -22.56
C LEU A 228 68.96 -9.24 -23.03
N GLY A 229 67.91 -9.59 -22.29
CA GLY A 229 67.00 -10.69 -22.62
C GLY A 229 67.45 -12.05 -22.11
N GLN A 230 68.42 -12.13 -21.19
CA GLN A 230 68.81 -13.39 -20.55
C GLN A 230 67.73 -13.86 -19.57
N THR A 231 67.23 -12.95 -18.73
CA THR A 231 66.10 -13.20 -17.84
C THR A 231 64.94 -12.27 -18.16
N TRP A 232 63.73 -12.78 -18.01
CA TRP A 232 62.49 -12.06 -18.29
C TRP A 232 61.59 -12.09 -17.07
N SER A 233 61.04 -10.94 -16.73
CA SER A 233 60.05 -10.78 -15.66
C SER A 233 58.80 -10.15 -16.23
N LEU A 234 57.63 -10.55 -15.75
CA LEU A 234 56.37 -9.89 -16.10
C LEU A 234 56.45 -8.39 -15.79
N LEU A 235 55.97 -7.50 -16.66
CA LEU A 235 56.11 -6.05 -16.51
C LEU A 235 55.38 -5.52 -15.29
N LEU A 236 54.16 -5.97 -15.03
CA LEU A 236 53.40 -5.71 -13.81
C LEU A 236 53.04 -7.03 -13.14
N PRO A 237 53.36 -7.23 -11.84
CA PRO A 237 52.85 -8.38 -11.12
C PRO A 237 51.38 -8.13 -10.76
N ALA A 238 50.62 -9.17 -10.40
CA ALA A 238 49.25 -8.95 -9.94
C ALA A 238 49.27 -8.25 -8.57
N CYS A 239 48.53 -7.16 -8.44
CA CYS A 239 48.27 -6.50 -7.17
C CYS A 239 46.83 -6.78 -6.78
N LEU A 240 46.63 -7.80 -5.94
CA LEU A 240 45.31 -8.28 -5.54
C LEU A 240 45.00 -7.86 -4.09
N PRO A 241 43.72 -7.86 -3.67
CA PRO A 241 43.32 -7.51 -2.30
C PRO A 241 44.10 -8.24 -1.19
N SER A 242 44.44 -9.51 -1.38
CA SER A 242 45.23 -10.29 -0.41
C SER A 242 46.69 -9.83 -0.24
N ASN A 243 47.23 -9.06 -1.18
CA ASN A 243 48.60 -8.54 -1.12
C ASN A 243 48.68 -7.28 -0.25
N LEU A 244 49.31 -7.40 0.93
CA LEU A 244 49.42 -6.32 1.93
C LEU A 244 50.18 -5.06 1.46
N HIS A 245 50.99 -5.16 0.41
CA HIS A 245 51.85 -4.09 -0.09
C HIS A 245 51.27 -3.34 -1.31
N CYS A 246 50.02 -3.63 -1.67
CA CYS A 246 49.35 -3.00 -2.81
C CYS A 246 48.59 -1.76 -2.37
N ASN A 247 48.91 -0.61 -2.97
CA ASN A 247 48.16 0.64 -2.80
C ASN A 247 47.02 0.80 -3.82
N THR A 248 47.14 0.15 -4.98
CA THR A 248 46.14 0.08 -6.05
C THR A 248 46.04 -1.35 -6.55
N TYR A 249 44.82 -1.76 -6.94
CA TYR A 249 44.56 -3.11 -7.41
C TYR A 249 44.57 -3.17 -8.93
N HIS A 250 45.28 -4.15 -9.48
CA HIS A 250 45.35 -4.38 -10.91
C HIS A 250 45.73 -5.83 -11.20
N THR A 251 45.33 -6.33 -12.37
CA THR A 251 45.80 -7.62 -12.89
C THR A 251 47.30 -7.54 -13.18
N ASN A 252 47.92 -8.70 -13.36
CA ASN A 252 49.26 -8.75 -13.91
C ASN A 252 49.25 -8.32 -15.39
N SER A 253 50.42 -8.07 -15.99
CA SER A 253 50.51 -7.69 -17.41
C SER A 253 50.33 -8.89 -18.36
N ARG A 254 49.20 -9.60 -18.19
CA ARG A 254 48.65 -10.62 -19.07
C ARG A 254 47.41 -10.07 -19.75
N TYR A 255 47.38 -10.13 -21.06
CA TYR A 255 46.28 -9.60 -21.87
C TYR A 255 45.56 -10.76 -22.54
N THR A 256 44.28 -10.92 -22.20
CA THR A 256 43.43 -12.04 -22.62
C THR A 256 42.54 -11.66 -23.81
N ALA A 257 42.09 -12.66 -24.56
CA ALA A 257 41.30 -12.48 -25.77
C ALA A 257 39.92 -11.88 -25.56
N ASP A 258 39.21 -12.31 -24.52
CA ASP A 258 37.87 -11.83 -24.15
C ASP A 258 37.83 -10.33 -23.81
N LEU A 259 38.90 -9.80 -23.20
CA LEU A 259 38.98 -8.40 -22.76
C LEU A 259 39.58 -7.49 -23.83
N HIS A 260 40.43 -8.02 -24.71
CA HIS A 260 41.18 -7.27 -25.72
C HIS A 260 40.80 -7.68 -27.15
N THR A 261 39.53 -8.03 -27.35
CA THR A 261 38.96 -8.24 -28.69
C THR A 261 38.95 -6.92 -29.45
N GLY A 262 39.31 -6.97 -30.74
CA GLY A 262 39.47 -5.79 -31.58
C GLY A 262 40.63 -4.90 -31.12
N TRP A 263 40.77 -3.72 -31.73
CA TRP A 263 41.87 -2.81 -31.40
C TRP A 263 41.66 -2.11 -30.05
N ASN A 264 42.58 -2.36 -29.12
CA ASN A 264 42.59 -1.79 -27.77
C ASN A 264 43.91 -1.03 -27.53
N ARG A 265 43.83 0.26 -27.21
CA ARG A 265 45.01 1.02 -26.78
C ARG A 265 45.35 0.71 -25.33
N ILE A 266 46.56 0.22 -25.10
CA ILE A 266 47.10 -0.07 -23.77
C ILE A 266 48.20 0.94 -23.46
N THR A 267 48.04 1.67 -22.36
CA THR A 267 49.02 2.66 -21.88
C THR A 267 49.43 2.29 -20.46
N ILE A 268 50.73 2.14 -20.22
CA ILE A 268 51.30 1.68 -18.94
C ILE A 268 52.33 2.70 -18.46
N LEU A 269 52.16 3.16 -17.22
CA LEU A 269 53.21 3.86 -16.48
C LEU A 269 54.29 2.85 -16.10
N LEU A 270 55.50 3.01 -16.65
CA LEU A 270 56.56 2.02 -16.42
C LEU A 270 57.00 2.00 -14.95
N PRO A 271 56.97 0.84 -14.29
CA PRO A 271 57.28 0.75 -12.87
C PRO A 271 58.77 0.98 -12.60
N ASP A 272 59.10 1.39 -11.38
CA ASP A 272 60.47 1.66 -10.94
C ASP A 272 61.45 0.52 -11.24
N ARG A 273 60.97 -0.73 -11.16
CA ARG A 273 61.77 -1.94 -11.44
C ARG A 273 62.15 -2.11 -12.91
N ALA A 274 61.49 -1.44 -13.85
CA ALA A 274 61.82 -1.47 -15.27
C ALA A 274 62.80 -0.36 -15.68
N ARG A 275 63.25 0.49 -14.73
CA ARG A 275 64.17 1.59 -15.00
C ARG A 275 65.60 1.09 -15.22
N SER A 276 66.10 1.25 -16.45
CA SER A 276 67.49 1.00 -16.84
C SER A 276 67.84 1.84 -18.06
N LYS A 277 69.13 1.91 -18.41
CA LYS A 277 69.61 2.51 -19.66
C LYS A 277 69.36 1.61 -20.89
N ALA A 278 69.07 0.34 -20.66
CA ALA A 278 68.85 -0.66 -21.70
C ALA A 278 67.79 -1.67 -21.22
N THR A 279 66.54 -1.22 -21.12
CA THR A 279 65.41 -2.11 -20.83
C THR A 279 64.86 -2.66 -22.14
N ARG A 280 64.53 -3.96 -22.17
CA ARG A 280 63.81 -4.59 -23.29
C ARG A 280 62.42 -5.00 -22.87
N PHE A 281 61.47 -4.95 -23.79
CA PHE A 281 60.12 -5.46 -23.60
C PHE A 281 59.85 -6.63 -24.53
N ARG A 282 59.08 -7.60 -24.05
CA ARG A 282 58.66 -8.78 -24.82
C ARG A 282 57.18 -9.03 -24.65
N TRP A 283 56.49 -9.19 -25.78
CA TRP A 283 55.11 -9.68 -25.84
C TRP A 283 55.17 -11.14 -26.23
N LEU A 284 54.78 -12.04 -25.34
CA LEU A 284 54.96 -13.48 -25.49
C LEU A 284 53.63 -14.22 -25.39
N GLN A 285 53.32 -15.04 -26.39
CA GLN A 285 52.32 -16.09 -26.26
C GLN A 285 53.03 -17.37 -25.79
N ALA A 286 52.68 -17.86 -24.61
CA ALA A 286 53.28 -19.08 -24.06
C ALA A 286 52.90 -20.31 -24.92
N SER A 287 53.77 -21.31 -24.98
CA SER A 287 53.55 -22.51 -25.81
C SER A 287 52.30 -23.30 -25.39
N GLY A 288 51.65 -23.96 -26.37
CA GLY A 288 50.38 -24.68 -26.17
C GLY A 288 49.14 -23.99 -26.73
N TYR A 289 49.30 -23.03 -27.64
CA TYR A 289 48.23 -22.33 -28.35
C TYR A 289 47.68 -23.11 -29.54
N PHE A 290 46.47 -22.75 -29.98
CA PHE A 290 45.83 -23.26 -31.18
C PHE A 290 46.10 -22.37 -32.40
N GLU A 291 45.88 -22.90 -33.60
CA GLU A 291 45.98 -22.13 -34.85
C GLU A 291 44.92 -21.00 -34.91
N SER A 292 43.79 -21.18 -34.21
CA SER A 292 42.74 -20.17 -34.04
C SER A 292 43.14 -18.99 -33.16
N ASP A 293 44.16 -19.14 -32.31
CA ASP A 293 44.60 -18.08 -31.40
C ASP A 293 45.39 -17.04 -32.18
N SER A 294 44.83 -15.85 -32.36
CA SER A 294 45.40 -14.77 -33.18
C SER A 294 45.56 -13.50 -32.35
N TRP A 295 46.71 -12.83 -32.48
CA TRP A 295 46.92 -11.53 -31.85
C TRP A 295 47.82 -10.63 -32.69
N ALA A 296 47.64 -9.31 -32.57
CA ALA A 296 48.36 -8.31 -33.34
C ALA A 296 48.77 -7.10 -32.51
N LEU A 297 49.92 -6.51 -32.86
CA LEU A 297 50.46 -5.28 -32.26
C LEU A 297 50.60 -4.16 -33.28
N ALA A 298 50.22 -2.94 -32.89
CA ALA A 298 50.44 -1.73 -33.67
C ALA A 298 50.79 -0.53 -32.77
N ASN A 299 51.24 0.56 -33.38
CA ASN A 299 51.43 1.88 -32.73
C ASN A 299 52.25 1.84 -31.43
N LEU A 300 53.39 1.14 -31.45
CA LEU A 300 54.28 1.05 -30.30
C LEU A 300 54.93 2.41 -30.04
N TYR A 301 54.84 2.86 -28.79
CA TYR A 301 55.50 4.04 -28.27
C TYR A 301 56.10 3.77 -26.89
N ILE A 302 57.39 4.00 -26.74
CA ILE A 302 58.10 3.97 -25.46
C ILE A 302 58.87 5.28 -25.33
N GLY A 303 58.45 6.14 -24.41
CA GLY A 303 59.01 7.48 -24.32
C GLY A 303 58.40 8.29 -23.18
N SER A 304 58.71 9.58 -23.13
CA SER A 304 58.17 10.49 -22.13
C SER A 304 56.65 10.64 -22.23
N GLN A 305 55.95 10.64 -21.11
CA GLN A 305 54.51 10.93 -21.06
C GLN A 305 54.16 12.32 -21.63
N CYS A 306 52.99 12.42 -22.26
CA CYS A 306 52.36 13.70 -22.54
C CYS A 306 51.85 14.38 -21.24
N PRO A 307 51.69 15.71 -21.21
CA PRO A 307 51.01 16.40 -20.12
C PRO A 307 49.66 15.75 -19.80
N GLY A 308 49.38 15.50 -18.53
CA GLY A 308 48.12 14.89 -18.09
C GLY A 308 47.83 13.51 -18.67
N LEU A 309 48.83 12.80 -19.23
CA LEU A 309 48.64 11.54 -19.98
C LEU A 309 47.59 11.64 -21.09
N CYS A 310 47.45 12.84 -21.67
CA CYS A 310 46.49 13.13 -22.72
C CYS A 310 45.03 12.83 -22.28
N GLY A 311 44.74 12.95 -20.97
CA GLY A 311 43.45 12.60 -20.37
C GLY A 311 43.07 11.12 -20.48
N GLY A 312 43.94 10.26 -21.02
CA GLY A 312 43.62 8.89 -21.44
C GLY A 312 43.01 8.77 -22.84
N HIS A 313 42.84 9.90 -23.55
CA HIS A 313 42.21 10.02 -24.86
C HIS A 313 43.23 10.33 -25.97
N GLY A 314 44.40 9.68 -25.93
CA GLY A 314 45.60 9.95 -26.74
C GLY A 314 45.39 10.29 -28.23
N SER A 315 46.26 11.14 -28.79
CA SER A 315 46.10 11.81 -30.12
C SER A 315 44.70 12.40 -30.36
N CYS A 316 43.97 12.65 -29.27
CA CYS A 316 42.57 13.02 -29.21
C CYS A 316 41.69 12.00 -29.94
N ASP A 317 41.26 11.00 -29.19
CA ASP A 317 40.23 10.07 -29.62
C ASP A 317 39.01 10.83 -30.13
N SER A 318 38.24 10.20 -31.03
CA SER A 318 37.00 10.78 -31.54
C SER A 318 36.09 11.21 -30.39
N GLY A 319 35.69 12.49 -30.38
CA GLY A 319 34.90 13.10 -29.30
C GLY A 319 35.71 13.88 -28.27
N TRP A 320 37.05 13.89 -28.36
CA TRP A 320 37.94 14.65 -27.48
C TRP A 320 38.78 15.66 -28.26
N GLN A 321 39.15 16.77 -27.61
CA GLN A 321 39.94 17.87 -28.17
C GLN A 321 40.77 18.57 -27.08
N GLY A 322 41.54 19.59 -27.49
CA GLY A 322 42.42 20.34 -26.60
C GLY A 322 43.88 19.88 -26.68
N GLU A 323 44.79 20.63 -26.05
CA GLU A 323 46.23 20.37 -26.09
C GLU A 323 46.63 19.06 -25.37
N ASP A 324 45.86 18.67 -24.35
CA ASP A 324 46.02 17.44 -23.58
C ASP A 324 44.84 16.47 -23.74
N CYS A 325 43.98 16.66 -24.75
CA CYS A 325 42.81 15.80 -25.04
C CYS A 325 41.86 15.58 -23.84
N SER A 326 41.85 16.49 -22.86
CA SER A 326 40.98 16.43 -21.68
C SER A 326 39.60 17.04 -21.91
N MET A 327 39.39 17.75 -23.02
CA MET A 327 38.13 18.45 -23.30
C MET A 327 37.25 17.61 -24.22
N ALA A 328 36.05 17.27 -23.75
CA ALA A 328 35.06 16.62 -24.61
C ALA A 328 34.50 17.62 -25.66
N VAL A 329 34.30 17.14 -26.88
CA VAL A 329 33.69 17.91 -27.99
C VAL A 329 32.18 18.08 -27.77
N GLN A 330 31.54 17.09 -27.15
CA GLN A 330 30.14 17.11 -26.71
C GLN A 330 30.09 16.84 -25.21
N GLU A 331 29.07 17.37 -24.52
CA GLU A 331 28.90 17.10 -23.10
C GLU A 331 28.69 15.61 -22.85
N VAL A 332 29.54 15.04 -22.00
CA VAL A 332 29.42 13.66 -21.54
C VAL A 332 28.25 13.51 -20.55
N PRO A 333 27.58 12.34 -20.51
CA PRO A 333 26.41 12.13 -19.65
C PRO A 333 26.71 12.35 -18.17
N SER A 334 25.83 13.08 -17.47
CA SER A 334 25.91 13.28 -16.02
C SER A 334 25.04 12.30 -15.22
N LEU A 335 24.23 11.50 -15.91
CA LEU A 335 23.30 10.52 -15.34
C LEU A 335 23.52 9.20 -16.04
N LEU A 336 23.82 8.15 -15.28
CA LEU A 336 23.75 6.77 -15.72
C LEU A 336 22.59 6.08 -15.01
N VAL A 337 21.71 5.43 -15.76
CA VAL A 337 20.67 4.53 -15.25
C VAL A 337 20.67 3.28 -16.12
N GLU A 338 20.72 2.11 -15.50
CA GLU A 338 20.69 0.82 -16.17
C GLU A 338 19.90 -0.18 -15.31
N ASP A 339 18.80 -0.69 -15.86
CA ASP A 339 17.92 -1.67 -15.22
C ASP A 339 17.94 -3.04 -15.92
N PHE A 340 18.70 -3.17 -17.02
CA PHE A 340 18.88 -4.40 -17.80
C PHE A 340 17.59 -5.06 -18.33
N THR A 341 16.42 -4.43 -18.19
CA THR A 341 15.12 -5.03 -18.51
C THR A 341 15.02 -5.42 -19.99
N ASN A 342 15.51 -4.54 -20.87
CA ASN A 342 15.54 -4.70 -22.32
C ASN A 342 16.95 -4.96 -22.87
N GLY A 343 17.83 -5.57 -22.07
CA GLY A 343 19.28 -5.62 -22.36
C GLY A 343 19.99 -4.42 -21.76
N TYR A 344 21.30 -4.30 -22.01
CA TYR A 344 22.08 -3.13 -21.55
C TYR A 344 22.18 -2.08 -22.66
N ILE A 345 22.31 -0.81 -22.27
CA ILE A 345 22.44 0.32 -23.19
C ILE A 345 23.91 0.39 -23.69
N GLU A 346 24.17 -0.01 -24.93
CA GLU A 346 25.53 -0.10 -25.49
C GLU A 346 26.34 1.20 -25.37
N ASP A 347 25.70 2.36 -25.52
CA ASP A 347 26.37 3.66 -25.41
C ASP A 347 26.80 4.03 -23.98
N SER A 348 26.23 3.38 -22.96
CA SER A 348 26.58 3.62 -21.55
C SER A 348 27.85 2.89 -21.13
N TRP A 349 28.20 1.79 -21.81
CA TRP A 349 29.22 0.84 -21.39
C TRP A 349 30.39 0.83 -22.36
N LEU A 350 31.61 1.00 -21.84
CA LEU A 350 32.82 0.82 -22.62
C LEU A 350 33.18 -0.67 -22.77
N LYS A 351 32.99 -1.45 -21.69
CA LYS A 351 33.25 -2.89 -21.68
C LYS A 351 32.25 -3.64 -20.81
N VAL A 352 31.68 -4.72 -21.35
CA VAL A 352 30.87 -5.72 -20.63
C VAL A 352 31.48 -7.09 -20.94
N VAL A 353 32.33 -7.61 -20.05
CA VAL A 353 33.09 -8.84 -20.28
C VAL A 353 32.73 -9.88 -19.23
N GLY A 354 32.38 -11.09 -19.67
CA GLY A 354 32.01 -12.21 -18.81
C GLY A 354 30.62 -12.12 -18.17
N GLY A 355 29.81 -11.11 -18.55
CA GLY A 355 28.45 -10.88 -18.08
C GLY A 355 27.41 -11.10 -19.17
N THR A 356 26.25 -11.67 -18.80
CA THR A 356 25.10 -11.84 -19.69
C THR A 356 23.82 -11.38 -19.00
N VAL A 357 22.92 -10.73 -19.74
CA VAL A 357 21.63 -10.27 -19.21
C VAL A 357 20.66 -11.45 -19.15
N THR A 358 20.33 -11.90 -17.94
CA THR A 358 19.49 -13.08 -17.70
C THR A 358 18.51 -12.85 -16.56
N LYS A 359 17.52 -13.73 -16.40
CA LYS A 359 16.65 -13.68 -15.21
C LYS A 359 17.46 -14.21 -14.02
N PRO A 360 17.69 -13.41 -12.98
CA PRO A 360 18.55 -13.80 -11.87
C PRO A 360 17.91 -14.92 -11.02
N CYS A 361 18.74 -15.67 -10.29
CA CYS A 361 18.29 -16.77 -9.41
C CYS A 361 17.42 -16.29 -8.24
N HIS A 362 17.63 -15.05 -7.81
CA HIS A 362 16.82 -14.32 -6.84
C HIS A 362 16.43 -12.98 -7.44
N ILE A 363 15.29 -12.43 -7.02
CA ILE A 363 14.84 -11.11 -7.47
C ILE A 363 15.69 -10.05 -6.75
N LEU A 364 16.41 -9.23 -7.52
CA LEU A 364 17.20 -8.11 -7.00
C LEU A 364 16.32 -6.85 -6.87
N SER A 365 15.78 -6.38 -8.00
CA SER A 365 14.81 -5.29 -8.09
C SER A 365 13.55 -5.77 -8.82
N SER A 366 13.60 -5.84 -10.16
CA SER A 366 12.55 -6.39 -11.02
C SER A 366 13.12 -6.78 -12.38
N GLY A 367 12.53 -7.77 -13.06
CA GLY A 367 12.95 -8.13 -14.42
C GLY A 367 14.27 -8.90 -14.51
N LYS A 368 15.10 -8.54 -15.51
CA LYS A 368 16.39 -9.19 -15.81
C LYS A 368 17.53 -8.40 -15.16
N ALA A 369 18.63 -9.08 -14.90
CA ALA A 369 19.83 -8.48 -14.33
C ALA A 369 21.07 -8.91 -15.10
N LEU A 370 22.19 -8.20 -14.92
CA LEU A 370 23.47 -8.56 -15.52
C LEU A 370 24.21 -9.58 -14.64
N HIS A 371 24.38 -10.80 -15.17
CA HIS A 371 24.94 -11.95 -14.44
C HIS A 371 26.33 -12.33 -14.97
N PHE A 372 27.34 -12.20 -14.12
CA PHE A 372 28.74 -12.51 -14.43
C PHE A 372 29.09 -13.97 -14.12
N THR A 373 29.11 -14.80 -15.16
CA THR A 373 29.44 -16.23 -15.10
C THR A 373 30.64 -16.62 -15.95
N GLY A 374 31.19 -15.69 -16.75
CA GLY A 374 32.30 -15.93 -17.68
C GLY A 374 33.52 -16.60 -17.04
N GLY A 375 34.27 -17.36 -17.85
CA GLY A 375 35.38 -18.18 -17.41
C GLY A 375 36.77 -17.52 -17.46
N CYS A 376 36.91 -16.37 -18.12
CA CYS A 376 38.20 -15.71 -18.36
C CYS A 376 38.35 -14.42 -17.53
N ASN A 377 37.62 -13.35 -17.85
CA ASN A 377 37.51 -12.13 -17.05
C ASN A 377 36.05 -11.77 -16.78
N ARG A 378 35.83 -11.01 -15.70
CA ARG A 378 34.52 -10.45 -15.33
C ARG A 378 34.70 -8.98 -14.98
N VAL A 379 34.34 -8.13 -15.94
CA VAL A 379 34.59 -6.68 -15.89
C VAL A 379 33.41 -5.93 -16.50
N LEU A 380 32.97 -4.89 -15.81
CA LEU A 380 32.00 -3.92 -16.28
C LEU A 380 32.61 -2.52 -16.19
N VAL A 381 32.71 -1.79 -17.29
CA VAL A 381 33.32 -0.45 -17.33
C VAL A 381 32.37 0.52 -18.02
N THR A 382 32.07 1.65 -17.37
CA THR A 382 31.27 2.73 -17.95
C THR A 382 32.08 3.47 -19.02
N ARG A 383 31.39 4.15 -19.94
CA ARG A 383 32.02 5.28 -20.66
C ARG A 383 32.32 6.43 -19.70
N ASP A 384 33.00 7.45 -20.20
CA ASP A 384 33.31 8.66 -19.43
C ASP A 384 32.01 9.39 -19.03
N LEU A 385 31.86 9.64 -17.74
CA LEU A 385 30.73 10.34 -17.12
C LEU A 385 31.18 11.67 -16.54
N ASN A 386 30.29 12.66 -16.60
CA ASN A 386 30.47 13.91 -15.86
C ASN A 386 29.98 13.73 -14.42
N LEU A 387 30.91 13.53 -13.50
CA LEU A 387 30.64 13.31 -12.08
C LEU A 387 30.93 14.54 -11.20
N THR A 388 31.12 15.72 -11.80
CA THR A 388 31.47 16.95 -11.07
C THR A 388 30.44 17.32 -9.99
N SER A 389 29.15 17.20 -10.31
CA SER A 389 28.04 17.45 -9.39
C SER A 389 27.47 16.19 -8.74
N SER A 390 27.88 15.00 -9.20
CA SER A 390 27.32 13.72 -8.76
C SER A 390 27.77 13.35 -7.33
N MET A 391 26.87 12.74 -6.56
CA MET A 391 27.14 12.37 -5.17
C MET A 391 27.23 10.86 -4.93
N LEU A 392 26.45 10.04 -5.64
CA LEU A 392 26.22 8.64 -5.30
C LEU A 392 26.40 7.69 -6.49
N VAL A 393 26.82 6.47 -6.17
CA VAL A 393 26.71 5.28 -7.02
C VAL A 393 25.82 4.29 -6.27
N GLN A 394 24.71 3.90 -6.88
CA GLN A 394 23.70 3.04 -6.27
C GLN A 394 23.41 1.85 -7.18
N PHE A 395 23.22 0.65 -6.61
CA PHE A 395 22.90 -0.57 -7.36
C PHE A 395 22.47 -1.70 -6.41
N TYR A 396 21.78 -2.70 -6.94
CA TYR A 396 21.56 -3.97 -6.28
C TYR A 396 22.66 -4.97 -6.64
N PHE A 397 23.11 -5.75 -5.67
CA PHE A 397 24.20 -6.69 -5.85
C PHE A 397 23.98 -8.00 -5.08
N MET A 398 24.45 -9.11 -5.66
CA MET A 398 24.45 -10.43 -5.00
C MET A 398 25.62 -11.29 -5.52
N PHE A 399 26.23 -12.07 -4.62
CA PHE A 399 27.13 -13.17 -4.92
C PHE A 399 26.40 -14.53 -4.92
N GLY A 400 26.79 -15.40 -5.86
CA GLY A 400 26.54 -16.84 -5.78
C GLY A 400 25.15 -17.31 -6.18
N CYS A 401 24.75 -17.06 -7.43
CA CYS A 401 23.60 -17.77 -8.00
C CYS A 401 23.92 -19.24 -8.30
N ASN A 402 25.17 -19.54 -8.71
CA ASN A 402 25.65 -20.89 -8.93
C ASN A 402 26.56 -21.33 -7.77
N THR A 403 27.62 -20.57 -7.50
CA THR A 403 28.52 -20.83 -6.38
C THR A 403 29.07 -19.52 -5.81
N VAL A 404 29.12 -19.41 -4.49
CA VAL A 404 29.65 -18.23 -3.81
C VAL A 404 31.19 -18.17 -3.91
N PRO A 405 31.79 -16.97 -3.98
CA PRO A 405 33.23 -16.84 -3.86
C PRO A 405 33.71 -17.24 -2.46
N MET A 406 34.91 -17.82 -2.37
CA MET A 406 35.47 -18.42 -1.15
C MET A 406 36.69 -17.67 -0.60
N ARG A 407 37.30 -16.78 -1.38
CA ARG A 407 38.53 -16.06 -1.03
C ARG A 407 38.35 -14.57 -1.29
N ARG A 408 39.10 -13.74 -0.57
CA ARG A 408 39.08 -12.27 -0.71
C ARG A 408 39.38 -11.79 -2.13
N ASP A 409 40.33 -12.43 -2.81
CA ASP A 409 40.68 -12.10 -4.21
C ASP A 409 39.57 -12.40 -5.22
N GLN A 410 38.50 -13.09 -4.79
CA GLN A 410 37.30 -13.35 -5.59
C GLN A 410 36.16 -12.38 -5.30
N GLY A 411 36.38 -11.36 -4.45
CA GLY A 411 35.46 -10.25 -4.28
C GLY A 411 35.37 -9.38 -5.55
N VAL A 412 34.42 -8.45 -5.56
CA VAL A 412 34.25 -7.50 -6.67
C VAL A 412 34.69 -6.12 -6.20
N LEU A 413 35.54 -5.47 -6.98
CA LEU A 413 36.04 -4.13 -6.71
C LEU A 413 35.24 -3.12 -7.54
N LEU A 414 34.77 -2.06 -6.89
CA LEU A 414 34.30 -0.86 -7.54
C LEU A 414 35.44 0.17 -7.52
N ASP A 415 36.00 0.44 -8.69
CA ASP A 415 37.08 1.39 -8.91
C ASP A 415 36.59 2.58 -9.74
N TYR A 416 37.34 3.67 -9.70
CA TYR A 416 37.19 4.78 -10.64
C TYR A 416 38.52 5.14 -11.32
N SER A 417 38.42 5.75 -12.50
CA SER A 417 39.54 6.34 -13.23
C SER A 417 39.16 7.74 -13.71
N ALA A 418 40.08 8.69 -13.50
CA ALA A 418 39.95 10.08 -13.92
C ALA A 418 40.91 10.43 -15.08
N ASP A 419 41.54 9.43 -15.68
CA ASP A 419 42.54 9.52 -16.75
C ASP A 419 42.27 8.52 -17.87
N GLY A 420 40.99 8.32 -18.20
CA GLY A 420 40.54 7.48 -19.32
C GLY A 420 40.89 5.99 -19.17
N GLY A 421 41.04 5.49 -17.94
CA GLY A 421 41.30 4.09 -17.62
C GLY A 421 42.78 3.69 -17.55
N ILE A 422 43.71 4.65 -17.56
CA ILE A 422 45.15 4.37 -17.42
C ILE A 422 45.46 3.97 -15.97
N THR A 423 44.97 4.74 -14.99
CA THR A 423 45.07 4.41 -13.58
C THR A 423 43.69 4.21 -12.96
N TRP A 424 43.61 3.23 -12.06
CA TRP A 424 42.37 2.88 -11.36
C TRP A 424 42.58 2.98 -9.85
N LEU A 425 41.70 3.72 -9.19
CA LEU A 425 41.72 3.93 -7.76
C LEU A 425 40.51 3.25 -7.12
N PRO A 426 40.70 2.53 -6.00
CA PRO A 426 39.61 1.81 -5.36
C PRO A 426 38.62 2.77 -4.70
N MET A 427 37.33 2.51 -4.90
CA MET A 427 36.22 3.21 -4.24
C MET A 427 35.59 2.33 -3.15
N ALA A 428 35.31 1.06 -3.49
CA ALA A 428 34.77 0.08 -2.55
C ALA A 428 35.19 -1.35 -2.91
N GLU A 429 35.40 -2.18 -1.89
CA GLU A 429 35.57 -3.64 -2.03
C GLU A 429 34.27 -4.31 -1.61
N LEU A 430 33.55 -4.91 -2.56
CA LEU A 430 32.41 -5.78 -2.28
C LEU A 430 32.93 -7.13 -1.79
N HIS A 431 33.09 -7.22 -0.48
CA HIS A 431 33.74 -8.36 0.16
C HIS A 431 32.97 -9.67 -0.07
N TYR A 432 33.70 -10.72 -0.41
CA TYR A 432 33.17 -12.00 -0.93
C TYR A 432 32.13 -12.70 -0.04
N ASN A 433 32.08 -12.41 1.27
CA ASN A 433 31.20 -13.08 2.23
C ASN A 433 30.01 -12.22 2.71
N LEU A 434 29.86 -10.96 2.28
CA LEU A 434 28.85 -10.04 2.82
C LEU A 434 27.56 -9.94 1.99
N TYR A 435 27.56 -10.35 0.73
CA TYR A 435 26.46 -10.10 -0.22
C TYR A 435 25.86 -11.38 -0.81
N GLN A 436 25.65 -12.42 0.01
CA GLN A 436 25.08 -13.70 -0.46
C GLN A 436 23.56 -13.64 -0.71
N MET A 437 22.92 -12.53 -0.33
CA MET A 437 21.51 -12.25 -0.61
C MET A 437 21.43 -10.92 -1.36
N PRO A 438 20.38 -10.70 -2.18
CA PRO A 438 20.17 -9.42 -2.85
C PRO A 438 20.25 -8.25 -1.88
N THR A 439 21.18 -7.34 -2.11
CA THR A 439 21.45 -6.21 -1.22
C THR A 439 21.50 -4.93 -2.03
N PHE A 440 20.78 -3.89 -1.58
CA PHE A 440 20.91 -2.54 -2.12
C PHE A 440 22.16 -1.88 -1.56
N ILE A 441 22.99 -1.33 -2.44
CA ILE A 441 24.26 -0.69 -2.11
C ILE A 441 24.19 0.77 -2.56
N SER A 442 24.59 1.68 -1.67
CA SER A 442 24.66 3.12 -1.93
C SER A 442 26.01 3.65 -1.44
N ILE A 443 26.87 4.09 -2.37
CA ILE A 443 28.25 4.50 -2.08
C ILE A 443 28.43 5.97 -2.49
N LYS A 444 29.05 6.76 -1.60
CA LYS A 444 29.38 8.17 -1.88
C LYS A 444 30.62 8.28 -2.77
N LEU A 445 30.52 9.10 -3.81
CA LEU A 445 31.64 9.38 -4.71
C LEU A 445 32.77 10.13 -3.97
N PRO A 446 34.03 9.65 -4.05
CA PRO A 446 35.17 10.34 -3.45
C PRO A 446 35.50 11.62 -4.25
N PRO A 447 36.10 12.65 -3.62
CA PRO A 447 36.44 13.90 -4.31
C PRO A 447 37.31 13.73 -5.56
N GLY A 448 38.19 12.71 -5.59
CA GLY A 448 39.02 12.39 -6.74
C GLY A 448 38.23 11.88 -7.97
N ALA A 449 37.05 11.30 -7.76
CA ALA A 449 36.16 10.81 -8.81
C ALA A 449 35.22 11.90 -9.36
N LYS A 450 35.18 13.10 -8.76
CA LYS A 450 34.29 14.20 -9.19
C LYS A 450 34.93 15.00 -10.32
N LYS A 451 35.11 14.37 -11.48
CA LYS A 451 35.64 14.97 -12.72
C LYS A 451 34.64 14.85 -13.85
N ASP A 452 34.82 15.67 -14.88
CA ASP A 452 34.03 15.70 -16.12
C ASP A 452 34.35 14.52 -17.06
N SER A 453 35.41 13.75 -16.81
CA SER A 453 35.80 12.57 -17.58
C SER A 453 36.13 11.37 -16.67
N THR A 454 35.13 10.87 -15.92
CA THR A 454 35.35 9.77 -14.97
C THR A 454 34.73 8.46 -15.44
N ARG A 455 35.49 7.36 -15.37
CA ARG A 455 34.99 6.00 -15.60
C ARG A 455 34.84 5.26 -14.29
N LEU A 456 33.80 4.42 -14.20
CA LEU A 456 33.62 3.47 -13.10
C LEU A 456 33.82 2.06 -13.61
N ARG A 457 34.39 1.19 -12.75
CA ARG A 457 34.63 -0.21 -13.09
C ARG A 457 34.22 -1.13 -11.95
N TRP A 458 33.42 -2.14 -12.26
CA TRP A 458 33.22 -3.32 -11.42
C TRP A 458 34.08 -4.45 -11.97
N TRP A 459 34.97 -4.98 -11.14
CA TRP A 459 35.95 -5.97 -11.58
C TRP A 459 36.11 -7.07 -10.53
N GLN A 460 36.03 -8.33 -10.98
CA GLN A 460 36.38 -9.49 -10.16
C GLN A 460 37.82 -9.94 -10.48
N PRO A 461 38.78 -9.80 -9.55
CA PRO A 461 40.20 -10.07 -9.84
C PRO A 461 40.54 -11.53 -10.09
N GLN A 462 39.92 -12.44 -9.36
CA GLN A 462 40.05 -13.88 -9.55
C GLN A 462 38.69 -14.57 -9.44
N HIS A 463 38.52 -15.68 -10.15
CA HIS A 463 37.37 -16.57 -10.01
C HIS A 463 37.82 -18.02 -10.21
N GLY A 464 36.97 -18.98 -9.83
CA GLY A 464 37.28 -20.41 -9.97
C GLY A 464 37.07 -20.98 -11.38
N GLY A 465 36.74 -20.13 -12.36
CA GLY A 465 36.41 -20.51 -13.73
C GLY A 465 34.94 -20.21 -14.06
N HIS A 466 34.46 -20.77 -15.17
CA HIS A 466 33.08 -20.59 -15.63
C HIS A 466 32.06 -21.02 -14.56
N GLN A 467 31.07 -20.17 -14.29
CA GLN A 467 30.04 -20.36 -13.24
C GLN A 467 30.56 -20.54 -11.80
N VAL A 468 31.85 -20.30 -11.54
CA VAL A 468 32.41 -20.36 -10.19
C VAL A 468 32.61 -18.98 -9.57
N GLY A 469 32.10 -18.76 -8.35
CA GLY A 469 32.20 -17.46 -7.65
C GLY A 469 31.48 -16.35 -8.40
N ASP A 470 30.31 -16.64 -8.96
CA ASP A 470 29.54 -15.73 -9.82
C ASP A 470 28.87 -14.59 -9.04
N TRP A 471 28.51 -13.51 -9.73
CA TRP A 471 27.83 -12.36 -9.13
C TRP A 471 26.86 -11.71 -10.10
N VAL A 472 25.85 -11.06 -9.54
CA VAL A 472 24.76 -10.39 -10.27
C VAL A 472 24.69 -8.94 -9.81
N ILE A 473 24.48 -8.04 -10.77
CA ILE A 473 24.25 -6.62 -10.53
C ILE A 473 23.02 -6.15 -11.28
N ASP A 474 22.26 -5.24 -10.67
CA ASP A 474 21.01 -4.71 -11.20
C ASP A 474 20.76 -3.27 -10.72
N GLY A 475 19.91 -2.53 -11.43
CA GLY A 475 19.48 -1.18 -11.05
C GLY A 475 20.62 -0.19 -10.83
N ILE A 476 21.60 -0.17 -11.72
CA ILE A 476 22.78 0.71 -11.59
C ILE A 476 22.36 2.16 -11.85
N ARG A 477 22.68 3.02 -10.89
CA ARG A 477 22.45 4.45 -10.97
C ARG A 477 23.66 5.24 -10.52
N VAL A 478 24.10 6.19 -11.33
CA VAL A 478 25.16 7.14 -10.98
C VAL A 478 24.62 8.54 -11.19
N ASN A 479 24.27 9.20 -10.08
CA ASN A 479 23.83 10.59 -10.02
C ASN A 479 23.71 11.03 -8.54
N GLY A 480 23.05 12.16 -8.28
CA GLY A 480 22.74 12.69 -6.96
C GLY A 480 23.27 14.10 -6.84
N GLU A 481 22.47 15.00 -6.29
CA GLU A 481 22.81 16.42 -6.17
C GLU A 481 23.26 16.74 -4.74
N GLU A 482 24.27 17.61 -4.57
CA GLU A 482 24.67 18.07 -3.23
C GLU A 482 23.60 18.96 -2.57
N VAL A 483 22.80 19.64 -3.39
CA VAL A 483 21.68 20.49 -2.97
C VAL A 483 20.43 19.93 -3.61
N ASN A 484 19.57 19.30 -2.82
CA ASN A 484 18.32 18.74 -3.30
C ASN A 484 17.22 19.81 -3.34
N PRO A 485 16.23 19.68 -4.25
CA PRO A 485 15.15 20.65 -4.36
C PRO A 485 14.31 20.71 -3.08
N THR A 486 13.78 21.90 -2.78
CA THR A 486 12.87 22.11 -1.63
C THR A 486 11.41 21.79 -1.96
N GLN A 487 11.13 21.38 -3.21
CA GLN A 487 9.81 21.01 -3.67
C GLN A 487 9.92 19.97 -4.78
N LEU A 488 9.03 18.99 -4.77
CA LEU A 488 8.84 18.00 -5.82
C LEU A 488 7.37 18.04 -6.25
N PHE A 489 7.11 18.14 -7.56
CA PHE A 489 5.77 18.04 -8.12
C PHE A 489 5.81 17.17 -9.37
N ILE A 490 5.00 16.12 -9.43
CA ILE A 490 5.01 15.13 -10.51
C ILE A 490 3.58 14.77 -10.90
N ASN A 491 3.23 15.04 -12.17
CA ASN A 491 1.93 14.74 -12.76
C ASN A 491 2.00 13.70 -13.89
N PHE A 492 3.17 13.09 -14.12
CA PHE A 492 3.43 12.02 -15.10
C PHE A 492 3.10 12.29 -16.57
N THR A 493 2.69 13.51 -16.93
CA THR A 493 2.41 13.94 -18.32
C THR A 493 3.60 13.79 -19.28
N SER A 494 4.83 13.88 -18.76
CA SER A 494 6.07 13.67 -19.52
C SER A 494 6.59 12.22 -19.45
N GLY A 495 5.81 11.29 -18.89
CA GLY A 495 6.25 9.93 -18.59
C GLY A 495 7.02 9.82 -17.27
N LEU A 496 7.71 8.69 -17.08
CA LEU A 496 8.59 8.45 -15.91
C LEU A 496 9.97 9.05 -16.17
N ASP A 497 10.23 10.25 -15.63
CA ASP A 497 11.56 10.86 -15.69
C ASP A 497 12.47 10.25 -14.60
N PHE A 498 13.56 9.60 -15.02
CA PHE A 498 14.57 9.06 -14.13
C PHE A 498 15.32 10.12 -13.32
N ARG A 499 15.21 11.41 -13.61
CA ARG A 499 15.72 12.47 -12.73
C ARG A 499 14.85 12.68 -11.49
N ASP A 500 13.54 12.54 -11.65
CA ASP A 500 12.57 12.69 -10.57
C ASP A 500 12.26 11.38 -9.86
N MET A 501 12.52 10.25 -10.51
CA MET A 501 12.35 8.90 -9.95
C MET A 501 13.66 8.13 -9.91
N VAL A 502 14.00 7.60 -8.73
CA VAL A 502 15.21 6.83 -8.49
C VAL A 502 15.03 5.36 -8.88
N SER A 503 13.84 4.80 -8.66
CA SER A 503 13.46 3.42 -9.03
C SER A 503 12.01 3.40 -9.50
N ILE A 504 11.75 2.60 -10.53
CA ILE A 504 10.47 2.48 -11.25
C ILE A 504 10.12 1.00 -11.53
N ASP A 505 10.32 0.13 -10.55
CA ASP A 505 10.20 -1.32 -10.73
C ASP A 505 8.75 -1.72 -11.03
N ASN A 506 8.56 -2.40 -12.16
CA ASN A 506 7.23 -2.80 -12.66
C ASN A 506 6.21 -1.64 -12.72
N MET A 507 6.69 -0.43 -13.03
CA MET A 507 5.89 0.78 -13.23
C MET A 507 5.82 1.15 -14.72
N LYS A 508 4.68 1.70 -15.15
CA LYS A 508 4.50 2.33 -16.47
C LYS A 508 3.60 3.55 -16.36
N VAL A 509 3.64 4.45 -17.33
CA VAL A 509 2.63 5.52 -17.45
C VAL A 509 1.58 5.13 -18.49
N GLY A 510 0.31 5.41 -18.19
CA GLY A 510 -0.80 5.14 -19.11
C GLY A 510 -2.16 5.51 -18.51
N GLU A 511 -3.22 4.97 -19.10
CA GLU A 511 -4.60 5.13 -18.61
C GLU A 511 -4.93 4.06 -17.55
N TYR A 512 -5.51 4.49 -16.43
CA TYR A 512 -6.02 3.60 -15.39
C TYR A 512 -7.21 4.22 -14.67
N CYS A 513 -8.25 3.43 -14.42
CA CYS A 513 -9.44 3.83 -13.66
C CYS A 513 -10.05 5.18 -14.10
N GLY A 514 -10.18 5.38 -15.43
CA GLY A 514 -10.78 6.58 -16.02
C GLY A 514 -9.88 7.81 -16.09
N GLU A 515 -8.61 7.71 -15.70
CA GLU A 515 -7.63 8.80 -15.71
C GLU A 515 -6.45 8.47 -16.62
N GLU A 516 -6.05 9.44 -17.44
CA GLU A 516 -4.85 9.38 -18.30
C GLU A 516 -3.61 9.91 -17.57
N ASP A 517 -2.42 9.65 -18.12
CA ASP A 517 -1.14 10.14 -17.59
C ASP A 517 -0.92 9.80 -16.10
N VAL A 518 -1.21 8.56 -15.70
CA VAL A 518 -0.99 8.09 -14.32
C VAL A 518 0.11 7.03 -14.26
N ALA A 519 0.85 6.98 -13.15
CA ALA A 519 1.89 5.98 -12.93
C ALA A 519 1.27 4.69 -12.38
N ILE A 520 1.22 3.65 -13.21
CA ILE A 520 0.59 2.36 -12.95
C ILE A 520 1.66 1.35 -12.52
N GLY A 521 1.54 0.84 -11.30
CA GLY A 521 2.31 -0.30 -10.81
C GLY A 521 1.54 -1.60 -11.04
N THR A 522 2.24 -2.65 -11.47
CA THR A 522 1.65 -3.99 -11.62
C THR A 522 2.56 -5.01 -10.95
N THR A 523 2.09 -5.67 -9.90
CA THR A 523 2.85 -6.78 -9.30
C THR A 523 3.01 -7.93 -10.30
N GLN A 524 4.18 -8.57 -10.30
CA GLN A 524 4.45 -9.76 -11.13
C GLN A 524 4.73 -10.95 -10.21
N ASN A 525 4.75 -12.18 -10.75
CA ASN A 525 4.97 -13.40 -9.96
C ASN A 525 6.24 -13.33 -9.09
N GLY A 526 6.07 -13.02 -7.80
CA GLY A 526 7.14 -12.86 -6.81
C GLY A 526 7.86 -11.50 -6.82
N GLU A 527 7.56 -10.60 -7.77
CA GLU A 527 8.21 -9.29 -7.90
C GLU A 527 7.26 -8.18 -7.42
N TRP A 528 7.79 -7.25 -6.62
CA TRP A 528 7.04 -6.07 -6.19
C TRP A 528 6.83 -5.09 -7.36
N SER A 529 5.89 -4.17 -7.19
CA SER A 529 5.88 -2.93 -7.97
C SER A 529 6.23 -1.77 -7.04
N GLN A 530 7.15 -0.91 -7.45
CA GLN A 530 7.60 0.19 -6.61
C GLN A 530 7.94 1.44 -7.41
N LEU A 531 7.67 2.58 -6.79
CA LEU A 531 8.05 3.90 -7.27
C LEU A 531 8.80 4.63 -6.16
N VAL A 532 10.01 5.10 -6.44
CA VAL A 532 10.86 5.82 -5.48
C VAL A 532 11.19 7.20 -6.01
N SER A 533 10.86 8.23 -5.24
CA SER A 533 11.16 9.63 -5.59
C SER A 533 12.67 9.91 -5.57
N ARG A 534 13.07 10.99 -6.25
CA ARG A 534 14.33 11.69 -5.98
C ARG A 534 14.40 12.17 -4.54
N GLU A 535 15.61 12.58 -4.15
CA GLU A 535 15.82 13.21 -2.86
C GLU A 535 15.28 14.65 -2.86
N VAL A 536 14.62 15.01 -1.77
CA VAL A 536 14.00 16.31 -1.55
C VAL A 536 14.47 16.82 -0.19
N TYR A 537 14.78 18.11 -0.12
CA TYR A 537 15.00 18.78 1.16
C TYR A 537 13.68 18.87 1.92
N VAL A 538 13.63 18.34 3.13
CA VAL A 538 12.45 18.36 4.00
C VAL A 538 12.79 19.07 5.30
N SER A 539 11.89 19.96 5.73
CA SER A 539 11.94 20.63 7.03
C SER A 539 10.57 20.63 7.69
N GLU A 540 10.49 21.15 8.91
CA GLU A 540 9.23 21.37 9.61
C GLU A 540 8.26 22.22 8.76
N GLY A 541 6.97 21.87 8.81
CA GLY A 541 5.91 22.53 8.02
C GLY A 541 5.77 22.01 6.58
N TYR A 542 6.43 20.91 6.21
CA TYR A 542 6.25 20.27 4.91
C TYR A 542 5.09 19.25 4.93
N MET A 543 4.60 18.90 3.74
CA MET A 543 3.59 17.88 3.50
C MET A 543 3.96 17.01 2.31
N LEU A 544 3.48 15.77 2.33
CA LEU A 544 3.37 14.90 1.17
C LEU A 544 1.89 14.81 0.77
N GLN A 545 1.58 15.07 -0.49
CA GLN A 545 0.26 14.91 -1.07
C GLN A 545 0.37 14.07 -2.35
N TYR A 546 -0.56 13.16 -2.57
CA TYR A 546 -0.68 12.42 -3.81
C TYR A 546 -2.09 11.86 -3.95
N VAL A 547 -2.46 11.41 -5.14
CA VAL A 547 -3.74 10.73 -5.39
C VAL A 547 -3.47 9.30 -5.82
N VAL A 548 -4.14 8.35 -5.19
CA VAL A 548 -3.91 6.91 -5.39
C VAL A 548 -5.21 6.17 -5.67
N ASN A 549 -5.14 5.14 -6.51
CA ASN A 549 -6.19 4.16 -6.66
C ASN A 549 -5.58 2.75 -6.68
N ILE A 550 -6.22 1.79 -6.01
CA ILE A 550 -5.75 0.41 -5.90
C ILE A 550 -6.88 -0.52 -6.32
N GLY A 551 -6.66 -1.26 -7.40
CA GLY A 551 -7.59 -2.25 -7.95
C GLY A 551 -8.85 -1.72 -8.66
N CYS A 552 -9.04 -0.40 -8.80
CA CYS A 552 -10.17 0.20 -9.53
C CYS A 552 -11.55 -0.41 -9.22
N GLY A 553 -11.90 -0.52 -7.93
CA GLY A 553 -13.19 -1.05 -7.47
C GLY A 553 -13.25 -2.56 -7.28
N GLU A 554 -12.19 -3.32 -7.58
CA GLU A 554 -12.15 -4.77 -7.35
C GLU A 554 -12.16 -5.18 -5.86
N ALA A 555 -11.96 -4.23 -4.93
CA ALA A 555 -11.91 -4.50 -3.50
C ALA A 555 -13.30 -4.80 -2.87
N GLN A 556 -14.38 -4.76 -3.65
CA GLN A 556 -15.74 -4.99 -3.15
C GLN A 556 -15.95 -6.43 -2.61
N ASN A 557 -15.30 -7.43 -3.21
CA ASN A 557 -15.46 -8.85 -2.86
C ASN A 557 -14.13 -9.59 -2.61
N LYS A 558 -12.99 -8.89 -2.64
CA LYS A 558 -11.65 -9.47 -2.51
C LYS A 558 -10.73 -8.54 -1.73
N SER A 559 -9.89 -9.11 -0.86
CA SER A 559 -8.80 -8.37 -0.22
C SER A 559 -7.69 -8.14 -1.25
N LEU A 560 -7.40 -6.88 -1.57
CA LEU A 560 -6.27 -6.51 -2.41
C LEU A 560 -5.03 -6.20 -1.56
N PRO A 561 -3.81 -6.46 -2.07
CA PRO A 561 -2.57 -6.10 -1.41
C PRO A 561 -2.45 -4.57 -1.32
N PRO A 562 -2.10 -4.02 -0.14
CA PRO A 562 -2.02 -2.58 0.01
C PRO A 562 -0.74 -2.00 -0.61
N VAL A 563 -0.75 -0.68 -0.81
CA VAL A 563 0.44 0.08 -1.20
C VAL A 563 1.04 0.72 0.05
N HIS A 564 2.28 0.38 0.35
CA HIS A 564 3.03 0.88 1.48
C HIS A 564 3.70 2.21 1.10
N MET A 565 3.45 3.27 1.86
CA MET A 565 4.13 4.55 1.72
C MET A 565 5.17 4.71 2.82
N GLN A 566 6.43 4.85 2.41
CA GLN A 566 7.58 4.92 3.31
C GLN A 566 8.53 6.04 2.90
N TYR A 567 9.41 6.42 3.81
CA TYR A 567 10.47 7.38 3.56
C TYR A 567 11.84 6.84 4.01
N SER A 568 12.89 7.42 3.46
CA SER A 568 14.28 7.16 3.83
C SER A 568 15.06 8.48 3.88
N THR A 569 15.90 8.64 4.90
CA THR A 569 16.82 9.78 5.07
C THR A 569 18.28 9.38 4.95
N ASP A 570 18.55 8.13 4.54
CA ASP A 570 19.88 7.52 4.43
C ASP A 570 20.14 6.98 3.02
N HIS A 571 19.60 7.69 2.02
CA HIS A 571 19.76 7.38 0.60
C HIS A 571 19.17 6.02 0.17
N GLY A 572 18.13 5.53 0.86
CA GLY A 572 17.39 4.31 0.53
C GLY A 572 17.90 3.04 1.20
N LEU A 573 18.83 3.14 2.17
CA LEU A 573 19.37 1.99 2.90
C LEU A 573 18.35 1.43 3.90
N THR A 574 17.64 2.30 4.62
CA THR A 574 16.55 1.92 5.52
C THR A 574 15.28 2.69 5.20
N TRP A 575 14.14 2.03 5.43
CA TRP A 575 12.82 2.56 5.11
C TRP A 575 11.93 2.53 6.34
N SER A 576 11.28 3.65 6.62
CA SER A 576 10.33 3.79 7.73
C SER A 576 8.98 4.26 7.20
N TYR A 577 7.88 3.82 7.82
CA TYR A 577 6.57 4.40 7.55
C TYR A 577 6.54 5.85 8.03
N LEU A 578 5.91 6.73 7.26
CA LEU A 578 5.77 8.13 7.63
C LEU A 578 4.87 8.30 8.86
N GLN A 579 3.80 7.51 8.92
CA GLN A 579 2.97 7.35 10.11
C GLN A 579 3.18 5.92 10.60
N SER A 580 3.52 5.73 11.87
CA SER A 580 3.65 4.40 12.48
C SER A 580 2.31 3.92 13.03
N SER A 581 2.08 2.61 13.02
CA SER A 581 0.91 2.03 13.71
C SER A 581 0.97 2.35 15.20
N CYS A 582 -0.09 2.95 15.73
CA CYS A 582 -0.22 3.22 17.15
C CYS A 582 -1.66 3.01 17.61
N LEU A 583 -1.86 2.18 18.63
CA LEU A 583 -3.20 1.86 19.16
C LEU A 583 -3.39 2.27 20.63
N GLU A 584 -2.31 2.36 21.40
CA GLU A 584 -2.34 2.76 22.80
C GLU A 584 -1.49 4.02 23.03
N ALA A 585 -1.99 4.93 23.85
CA ALA A 585 -1.29 6.16 24.25
C ALA A 585 -0.07 5.80 25.11
N GLY A 586 1.10 5.64 24.47
CA GLY A 586 2.40 5.43 25.11
C GLY A 586 3.38 6.60 24.89
N ILE A 587 4.58 6.48 25.46
CA ILE A 587 5.62 7.54 25.46
C ILE A 587 6.12 7.88 24.02
N HIS A 588 5.94 7.00 23.04
CA HIS A 588 6.43 7.18 21.65
C HIS A 588 5.30 7.26 20.61
N CYS A 589 4.05 7.41 21.06
CA CYS A 589 2.88 7.50 20.20
C CYS A 589 2.33 8.93 20.18
N PRO A 590 1.82 9.43 19.04
CA PRO A 590 0.98 10.63 19.06
C PRO A 590 -0.22 10.40 20.00
N GLN A 591 -0.84 11.48 20.50
CA GLN A 591 -1.93 11.38 21.48
C GLN A 591 -3.15 10.56 21.01
N TYR A 592 -3.21 10.17 19.73
CA TYR A 592 -4.35 9.50 19.10
C TYR A 592 -3.92 8.21 18.38
N PRO A 593 -4.78 7.17 18.35
CA PRO A 593 -4.55 5.98 17.54
C PRO A 593 -4.39 6.35 16.07
N SER A 594 -3.36 5.80 15.43
CA SER A 594 -3.03 6.08 14.03
C SER A 594 -2.69 4.80 13.27
N MET A 595 -3.06 4.84 11.99
CA MET A 595 -2.77 3.78 11.04
C MET A 595 -1.36 3.97 10.48
N PRO A 596 -0.61 2.89 10.17
CA PRO A 596 0.61 3.07 9.41
C PRO A 596 0.28 3.69 8.04
N SER A 597 1.21 4.42 7.44
CA SER A 597 1.04 5.06 6.11
C SER A 597 0.95 4.01 4.99
N VAL A 598 -0.18 3.32 4.92
CA VAL A 598 -0.47 2.17 4.05
C VAL A 598 -1.85 2.41 3.43
N MET A 599 -1.93 2.32 2.11
CA MET A 599 -3.13 2.61 1.33
C MET A 599 -3.80 1.31 0.89
N TYR A 600 -5.13 1.25 0.96
CA TYR A 600 -5.91 0.04 0.70
C TYR A 600 -6.89 0.25 -0.45
N GLY A 601 -7.23 -0.84 -1.14
CA GLY A 601 -8.21 -0.81 -2.23
C GLY A 601 -9.60 -0.37 -1.77
N HIS A 602 -10.27 0.37 -2.64
CA HIS A 602 -11.62 0.86 -2.42
C HIS A 602 -12.66 -0.06 -3.10
N ALA A 603 -13.84 -0.21 -2.50
CA ALA A 603 -14.96 -0.95 -3.10
C ALA A 603 -15.58 -0.26 -4.33
N TRP A 604 -15.16 0.98 -4.64
CA TRP A 604 -15.64 1.79 -5.75
C TRP A 604 -14.44 2.25 -6.57
N PRO A 605 -14.58 2.50 -7.88
CA PRO A 605 -13.50 2.97 -8.74
C PRO A 605 -13.22 4.47 -8.54
N VAL A 606 -12.95 4.88 -7.30
CA VAL A 606 -12.73 6.30 -6.92
C VAL A 606 -11.26 6.52 -6.57
N TRP A 607 -10.73 7.67 -7.01
CA TRP A 607 -9.37 8.11 -6.69
C TRP A 607 -9.34 8.81 -5.33
N GLU A 608 -8.46 8.36 -4.44
CA GLU A 608 -8.34 8.90 -3.08
C GLU A 608 -7.14 9.83 -3.00
N ARG A 609 -7.37 11.08 -2.55
CA ARG A 609 -6.29 12.02 -2.23
C ARG A 609 -5.79 11.77 -0.83
N THR A 610 -4.50 11.49 -0.71
CA THR A 610 -3.82 11.30 0.57
C THR A 610 -2.98 12.54 0.89
N ILE A 611 -3.16 13.10 2.08
CA ILE A 611 -2.37 14.22 2.61
C ILE A 611 -1.71 13.78 3.91
N LEU A 612 -0.37 13.80 3.93
CA LEU A 612 0.42 13.38 5.08
C LEU A 612 1.33 14.52 5.54
N PRO A 613 1.03 15.15 6.69
CA PRO A 613 1.93 16.10 7.32
C PRO A 613 3.28 15.47 7.67
N LEU A 614 4.39 16.14 7.33
CA LEU A 614 5.76 15.67 7.59
C LEU A 614 6.29 16.11 8.96
N TYR A 615 5.42 16.18 9.97
CA TYR A 615 5.79 16.60 11.32
C TYR A 615 6.66 15.56 12.03
N GLY A 616 7.63 16.02 12.82
CA GLY A 616 8.50 15.14 13.60
C GLY A 616 9.65 14.50 12.80
N LEU A 617 9.69 14.67 11.47
CA LEU A 617 10.87 14.34 10.68
C LEU A 617 11.98 15.35 10.97
N THR A 618 13.19 14.85 11.24
CA THR A 618 14.37 15.69 11.35
C THR A 618 14.63 16.37 10.02
N SER A 619 15.06 17.65 10.06
CA SER A 619 15.43 18.34 8.83
C SER A 619 16.51 17.56 8.11
N SER A 620 16.23 17.19 6.87
CA SER A 620 17.06 16.31 6.07
C SER A 620 17.15 16.89 4.67
N ASN A 621 18.39 17.01 4.18
CA ASN A 621 18.65 17.45 2.81
C ASN A 621 18.56 16.29 1.81
N GLY A 622 18.17 15.08 2.23
CA GLY A 622 18.23 13.87 1.40
C GLY A 622 17.10 12.90 1.69
N THR A 623 15.86 13.40 1.80
CA THR A 623 14.69 12.54 2.06
C THR A 623 14.08 12.05 0.76
N ARG A 624 13.87 10.74 0.63
CA ARG A 624 13.17 10.11 -0.50
C ARG A 624 11.92 9.38 -0.02
N PHE A 625 10.92 9.28 -0.88
CA PHE A 625 9.64 8.62 -0.62
C PHE A 625 9.48 7.41 -1.53
N ARG A 626 8.88 6.34 -1.00
CA ARG A 626 8.62 5.10 -1.74
C ARG A 626 7.16 4.69 -1.59
N TRP A 627 6.55 4.39 -2.72
CA TRP A 627 5.27 3.69 -2.81
C TRP A 627 5.56 2.28 -3.32
N GLN A 628 5.23 1.26 -2.53
CA GLN A 628 5.55 -0.12 -2.84
C GLN A 628 4.35 -1.03 -2.59
N GLN A 629 3.99 -1.82 -3.58
CA GLN A 629 3.07 -2.95 -3.41
C GLN A 629 3.88 -4.24 -3.38
N LEU A 630 3.75 -4.99 -2.30
CA LEU A 630 4.43 -6.27 -2.13
C LEU A 630 3.72 -7.36 -2.96
N PRO A 631 4.47 -8.37 -3.47
CA PRO A 631 3.86 -9.50 -4.16
C PRO A 631 3.00 -10.30 -3.17
N ASP A 632 1.78 -10.64 -3.57
CA ASP A 632 0.78 -11.30 -2.71
C ASP A 632 0.74 -12.82 -2.85
N GLY A 633 1.59 -13.37 -3.72
CA GLY A 633 1.61 -14.80 -4.05
C GLY A 633 0.38 -15.29 -4.81
N GLY A 634 -0.50 -14.37 -5.23
CA GLY A 634 -1.66 -14.66 -6.05
C GLY A 634 -1.28 -14.93 -7.51
N PRO A 635 -2.10 -15.70 -8.26
CA PRO A 635 -1.86 -15.96 -9.68
C PRO A 635 -2.20 -14.75 -10.57
N GLU A 636 -2.97 -13.79 -10.07
CA GLU A 636 -3.43 -12.61 -10.82
C GLU A 636 -2.66 -11.35 -10.39
N PRO A 637 -2.08 -10.60 -11.33
CA PRO A 637 -1.36 -9.37 -11.02
C PRO A 637 -2.32 -8.33 -10.48
N THR A 638 -1.95 -7.68 -9.37
CA THR A 638 -2.71 -6.56 -8.82
C THR A 638 -2.12 -5.24 -9.29
N GLN A 639 -3.01 -4.32 -9.68
CA GLN A 639 -2.64 -3.02 -10.19
C GLN A 639 -3.01 -1.92 -9.20
N TRP A 640 -2.16 -0.90 -9.16
CA TRP A 640 -2.40 0.36 -8.47
C TRP A 640 -1.86 1.49 -9.32
N ALA A 641 -2.35 2.70 -9.10
CA ALA A 641 -1.86 3.86 -9.81
C ALA A 641 -1.75 5.09 -8.91
N LEU A 642 -0.85 5.99 -9.29
CA LEU A 642 -0.51 7.22 -8.58
C LEU A 642 -0.54 8.41 -9.54
N LYS A 643 -1.05 9.56 -9.07
CA LYS A 643 -0.95 10.85 -9.76
C LYS A 643 -0.78 12.02 -8.79
N ASP A 644 -0.41 13.17 -9.34
CA ASP A 644 -0.31 14.47 -8.64
C ASP A 644 0.50 14.43 -7.35
N VAL A 645 1.71 13.87 -7.41
CA VAL A 645 2.63 13.79 -6.27
C VAL A 645 3.20 15.16 -5.98
N TYR A 646 3.03 15.64 -4.76
CA TYR A 646 3.58 16.89 -4.24
C TYR A 646 4.32 16.65 -2.92
N VAL A 647 5.58 17.06 -2.85
CA VAL A 647 6.35 17.18 -1.60
C VAL A 647 6.82 18.61 -1.50
N GLY A 648 6.50 19.30 -0.41
CA GLY A 648 6.93 20.68 -0.23
C GLY A 648 6.32 21.31 1.01
N LYS A 649 6.43 22.64 1.13
CA LYS A 649 5.80 23.37 2.23
C LYS A 649 4.28 23.22 2.19
N ALA A 650 3.67 23.02 3.34
CA ALA A 650 2.24 22.92 3.46
C ALA A 650 1.55 24.26 3.13
N CYS A 651 0.43 24.17 2.42
CA CYS A 651 -0.52 25.28 2.28
C CYS A 651 -1.25 25.55 3.61
N PRO A 652 -1.90 26.71 3.78
CA PRO A 652 -2.69 27.00 4.98
C PRO A 652 -3.64 25.85 5.33
N ASN A 653 -3.55 25.35 6.57
CA ASN A 653 -4.35 24.24 7.10
C ASN A 653 -4.43 22.99 6.20
N TYR A 654 -3.42 22.73 5.37
CA TYR A 654 -3.45 21.61 4.40
C TYR A 654 -4.65 21.64 3.45
N CYS A 655 -5.14 22.84 3.13
CA CYS A 655 -6.38 23.01 2.36
C CYS A 655 -7.58 22.31 3.01
N SER A 656 -7.56 22.18 4.33
CA SER A 656 -8.59 21.54 5.17
C SER A 656 -9.00 20.13 4.70
N GLY A 657 -8.15 19.45 3.92
CA GLY A 657 -8.46 18.16 3.32
C GLY A 657 -9.38 18.22 2.09
N HIS A 658 -9.83 19.42 1.68
CA HIS A 658 -10.82 19.67 0.62
C HIS A 658 -10.22 20.43 -0.57
N GLY A 659 -8.96 20.18 -0.88
CA GLY A 659 -8.31 20.79 -2.03
C GLY A 659 -6.88 20.31 -2.24
N PHE A 660 -6.31 20.71 -3.37
CA PHE A 660 -4.90 20.47 -3.72
C PHE A 660 -4.04 21.65 -3.30
N CYS A 661 -2.93 21.35 -2.60
CA CYS A 661 -1.94 22.37 -2.29
C CYS A 661 -1.11 22.73 -3.53
N GLN A 662 -1.21 23.98 -3.97
CA GLN A 662 -0.32 24.62 -4.93
C GLN A 662 0.38 25.79 -4.24
N TYR A 663 1.37 25.45 -3.42
CA TYR A 663 1.98 26.39 -2.47
C TYR A 663 2.30 27.77 -3.09
N PRO A 664 1.88 28.88 -2.46
CA PRO A 664 1.29 28.97 -1.12
C PRO A 664 -0.26 28.92 -1.07
N HIS A 665 -0.94 28.54 -2.15
CA HIS A 665 -2.39 28.61 -2.28
C HIS A 665 -3.07 27.24 -2.37
N CYS A 666 -4.33 27.17 -1.95
CA CYS A 666 -5.17 25.98 -2.08
C CYS A 666 -6.07 26.08 -3.31
N VAL A 667 -6.18 24.99 -4.05
CA VAL A 667 -7.18 24.81 -5.11
C VAL A 667 -8.28 23.91 -4.57
N CYS A 668 -9.44 24.48 -4.26
CA CYS A 668 -10.51 23.76 -3.57
C CYS A 668 -11.24 22.78 -4.47
N ASP A 669 -11.70 21.69 -3.86
CA ASP A 669 -12.61 20.74 -4.48
C ASP A 669 -13.97 21.39 -4.76
N GLU A 670 -14.76 20.79 -5.63
CA GLU A 670 -16.14 21.21 -5.89
C GLU A 670 -16.96 21.20 -4.59
N GLY A 671 -17.76 22.24 -4.38
CA GLY A 671 -18.53 22.45 -3.13
C GLY A 671 -17.75 23.11 -1.98
N TYR A 672 -16.42 23.28 -2.10
CA TYR A 672 -15.59 23.92 -1.07
C TYR A 672 -14.99 25.24 -1.55
N THR A 673 -14.90 26.20 -0.64
CA THR A 673 -14.42 27.57 -0.90
C THR A 673 -13.59 28.11 0.27
N GLY A 674 -13.03 29.30 0.09
CA GLY A 674 -12.18 29.97 1.08
C GLY A 674 -10.68 29.82 0.80
N SER A 675 -9.85 30.50 1.59
CA SER A 675 -8.39 30.52 1.37
C SER A 675 -7.68 29.19 1.70
N ASP A 676 -8.33 28.36 2.52
CA ASP A 676 -7.87 27.04 2.95
C ASP A 676 -8.90 25.94 2.65
N CYS A 677 -9.90 26.21 1.81
CA CYS A 677 -10.96 25.25 1.44
C CYS A 677 -11.77 24.69 2.62
N SER A 678 -11.78 25.39 3.75
CA SER A 678 -12.57 24.98 4.90
C SER A 678 -14.07 25.17 4.71
N SER A 679 -14.53 26.14 3.91
CA SER A 679 -15.95 26.55 3.88
C SER A 679 -16.74 25.78 2.83
N LEU A 680 -17.82 25.10 3.22
CA LEU A 680 -18.80 24.50 2.31
C LEU A 680 -19.68 25.59 1.70
N ASP A 681 -20.02 25.47 0.41
CA ASP A 681 -21.02 26.33 -0.23
C ASP A 681 -22.40 26.12 0.43
N ASP A 682 -23.13 27.21 0.69
CA ASP A 682 -24.25 27.32 1.66
C ASP A 682 -25.51 26.46 1.31
N HIS A 683 -25.44 25.61 0.28
CA HIS A 683 -26.58 24.88 -0.28
C HIS A 683 -26.50 23.34 -0.28
N ASP A 684 -25.37 22.70 0.09
CA ASP A 684 -25.15 21.26 -0.21
C ASP A 684 -24.72 20.36 0.98
N GLY A 685 -24.57 20.89 2.20
CA GLY A 685 -24.10 20.09 3.34
C GLY A 685 -25.19 19.20 3.98
N LEU A 686 -24.98 17.89 4.01
CA LEU A 686 -25.84 16.96 4.75
C LEU A 686 -25.73 17.22 6.27
N THR A 687 -26.80 17.72 6.88
CA THR A 687 -26.81 18.06 8.32
C THR A 687 -27.06 16.85 9.23
N GLN A 688 -27.59 15.77 8.67
CA GLN A 688 -27.99 14.56 9.37
C GLN A 688 -27.82 13.35 8.45
N LEU A 689 -27.61 12.16 9.03
CA LEU A 689 -27.45 10.90 8.32
C LEU A 689 -28.28 9.82 9.03
N ARG A 690 -29.14 9.11 8.29
CA ARG A 690 -29.88 7.94 8.78
C ARG A 690 -29.72 6.79 7.77
N GLU A 691 -29.24 5.64 8.24
CA GLU A 691 -28.97 4.48 7.39
C GLU A 691 -29.36 3.18 8.11
N THR A 692 -30.09 2.32 7.40
CA THR A 692 -30.55 0.98 7.84
C THR A 692 -30.10 -0.14 6.89
N PHE A 693 -29.24 0.19 5.92
CA PHE A 693 -28.70 -0.71 4.90
C PHE A 693 -29.74 -1.59 4.15
N PRO A 694 -30.85 -1.02 3.65
CA PRO A 694 -31.96 -1.80 3.10
C PRO A 694 -31.65 -2.51 1.77
N TYR A 695 -30.51 -2.19 1.14
CA TYR A 695 -30.09 -2.74 -0.15
C TYR A 695 -28.69 -3.36 -0.06
N PRO A 696 -28.36 -4.35 -0.92
CA PRO A 696 -27.05 -5.00 -0.92
C PRO A 696 -25.84 -4.08 -1.18
N SER A 697 -26.07 -2.86 -1.65
CA SER A 697 -25.02 -1.86 -1.92
C SER A 697 -25.15 -0.67 -0.98
N VAL A 698 -24.01 -0.22 -0.45
CA VAL A 698 -23.93 0.98 0.39
C VAL A 698 -24.15 2.25 -0.45
N ASN A 699 -24.92 3.21 0.07
CA ASN A 699 -25.19 4.49 -0.60
C ASN A 699 -23.96 5.42 -0.56
N ALA A 700 -23.33 5.63 -1.71
CA ALA A 700 -22.14 6.51 -1.86
C ALA A 700 -22.42 7.99 -1.55
N SER A 701 -23.68 8.41 -1.46
CA SER A 701 -24.05 9.78 -1.06
C SER A 701 -23.94 10.00 0.45
N LEU A 702 -23.96 8.92 1.25
CA LEU A 702 -23.87 8.97 2.72
C LEU A 702 -22.48 8.52 3.22
N TRP A 703 -21.83 7.62 2.47
CA TRP A 703 -20.57 6.99 2.86
C TRP A 703 -19.47 7.29 1.85
N ALA A 704 -18.40 7.96 2.30
CA ALA A 704 -17.24 8.29 1.46
C ALA A 704 -16.29 7.10 1.31
N VAL A 705 -16.13 6.27 2.35
CA VAL A 705 -15.19 5.14 2.34
C VAL A 705 -15.82 3.89 2.92
N ILE A 706 -15.73 2.78 2.19
CA ILE A 706 -16.07 1.43 2.68
C ILE A 706 -14.94 0.49 2.27
N GLN A 707 -14.23 -0.05 3.26
CA GLN A 707 -13.13 -0.98 3.06
C GLN A 707 -13.29 -2.18 3.98
N GLY A 708 -13.17 -3.38 3.41
CA GLY A 708 -13.24 -4.64 4.15
C GLY A 708 -14.63 -5.02 4.67
N GLY A 709 -15.69 -4.35 4.19
CA GLY A 709 -17.08 -4.63 4.56
C GLY A 709 -18.06 -4.59 3.40
N ALA A 710 -19.18 -5.28 3.57
CA ALA A 710 -20.28 -5.41 2.61
C ALA A 710 -21.62 -5.48 3.35
N VAL A 711 -22.72 -5.16 2.67
CA VAL A 711 -24.07 -5.33 3.24
C VAL A 711 -24.45 -6.81 3.13
N GLN A 712 -24.57 -7.48 4.27
CA GLN A 712 -24.82 -8.92 4.36
C GLN A 712 -25.35 -9.30 5.75
N GLU A 713 -25.69 -10.58 5.92
CA GLU A 713 -26.03 -11.14 7.22
C GLU A 713 -24.82 -11.06 8.18
N ALA A 714 -25.06 -10.52 9.36
CA ALA A 714 -24.08 -10.46 10.44
C ALA A 714 -24.01 -11.80 11.19
N CYS A 715 -23.06 -11.92 12.12
CA CYS A 715 -22.89 -13.14 12.92
C CYS A 715 -24.12 -13.50 13.77
N GLN A 716 -24.91 -12.48 14.11
CA GLN A 716 -26.25 -12.54 14.69
C GLN A 716 -27.02 -11.36 14.10
N VAL A 717 -28.33 -11.46 13.95
CA VAL A 717 -29.19 -10.35 13.49
C VAL A 717 -29.00 -9.15 14.43
N LEU A 718 -28.64 -7.98 13.90
CA LEU A 718 -28.43 -6.77 14.69
C LEU A 718 -29.78 -6.13 15.06
N VAL A 719 -30.55 -5.75 14.03
CA VAL A 719 -31.89 -5.15 14.20
C VAL A 719 -32.90 -5.85 13.29
N ALA A 720 -32.76 -5.73 11.97
CA ALA A 720 -33.61 -6.37 10.95
C ALA A 720 -32.76 -7.12 9.90
N ASP A 721 -33.24 -7.27 8.66
CA ASP A 721 -32.54 -7.79 7.46
C ASP A 721 -31.15 -7.09 7.24
N PRO A 722 -30.31 -7.40 6.20
CA PRO A 722 -28.85 -7.19 6.17
C PRO A 722 -28.24 -5.92 6.78
N ALA A 723 -27.12 -6.08 7.48
CA ALA A 723 -26.35 -4.98 8.07
C ALA A 723 -25.03 -4.73 7.31
N LEU A 724 -24.33 -3.64 7.59
CA LEU A 724 -22.98 -3.42 7.07
C LEU A 724 -21.95 -4.21 7.90
N VAL A 725 -21.41 -5.29 7.33
CA VAL A 725 -20.56 -6.26 8.02
C VAL A 725 -19.13 -6.26 7.46
N PHE A 726 -18.16 -6.18 8.36
CA PHE A 726 -16.73 -6.18 8.10
C PHE A 726 -16.09 -7.52 8.44
N SER A 727 -15.94 -8.37 7.43
CA SER A 727 -15.39 -9.72 7.58
C SER A 727 -14.11 -9.96 6.77
N PHE A 728 -13.82 -9.14 5.75
CA PHE A 728 -12.68 -9.36 4.86
C PHE A 728 -11.33 -9.07 5.52
N ASN A 729 -10.26 -9.65 4.97
CA ASN A 729 -8.89 -9.37 5.37
C ASN A 729 -8.46 -7.96 4.88
N GLY A 730 -7.44 -7.37 5.52
CA GLY A 730 -6.99 -6.00 5.22
C GLY A 730 -7.52 -4.96 6.20
N VAL A 731 -7.63 -3.70 5.80
CA VAL A 731 -8.25 -2.67 6.65
C VAL A 731 -9.77 -2.82 6.65
N ARG A 732 -10.40 -2.58 7.80
CA ARG A 732 -11.86 -2.60 7.95
C ARG A 732 -12.31 -1.24 8.43
N GLN A 733 -12.94 -0.46 7.56
CA GLN A 733 -13.48 0.84 7.92
C GLN A 733 -14.71 1.27 7.11
N ALA A 734 -15.58 2.04 7.76
CA ALA A 734 -16.59 2.87 7.12
C ALA A 734 -16.38 4.32 7.51
N SER A 735 -16.32 5.23 6.54
CA SER A 735 -16.32 6.68 6.77
C SER A 735 -17.51 7.33 6.10
N THR A 736 -18.19 8.24 6.79
CA THR A 736 -19.25 9.06 6.23
C THR A 736 -18.69 10.04 5.19
N VAL A 737 -19.56 10.64 4.38
CA VAL A 737 -19.23 11.93 3.77
C VAL A 737 -19.07 13.02 4.84
N ASP A 738 -18.59 14.20 4.46
CA ASP A 738 -18.51 15.32 5.39
C ASP A 738 -19.93 15.83 5.71
N LEU A 739 -20.24 15.93 6.99
CA LEU A 739 -21.54 16.34 7.51
C LEU A 739 -21.43 17.72 8.16
N ASP A 740 -22.48 18.54 8.03
CA ASP A 740 -22.62 19.77 8.81
C ASP A 740 -23.21 19.44 10.19
N LEU A 741 -22.32 19.24 11.16
CA LEU A 741 -22.67 18.81 12.51
C LEU A 741 -22.82 19.97 13.50
N ARG A 742 -22.88 21.23 13.05
CA ARG A 742 -23.03 22.40 13.95
C ARG A 742 -24.24 22.26 14.87
N ASN A 743 -25.35 21.78 14.32
CA ASN A 743 -26.61 21.58 15.04
C ASN A 743 -26.78 20.16 15.58
N ALA A 744 -25.98 19.19 15.11
CA ALA A 744 -26.07 17.80 15.54
C ALA A 744 -25.62 17.62 16.99
N ARG A 745 -26.22 16.64 17.67
CA ARG A 745 -25.99 16.39 19.10
C ARG A 745 -25.46 15.00 19.40
N PHE A 746 -25.72 14.01 18.56
CA PHE A 746 -25.35 12.63 18.84
C PHE A 746 -25.06 11.80 17.60
N VAL A 747 -24.40 10.68 17.84
CA VAL A 747 -24.27 9.53 16.94
C VAL A 747 -24.90 8.34 17.65
N MET A 748 -25.83 7.65 16.99
CA MET A 748 -26.50 6.46 17.47
C MET A 748 -26.32 5.34 16.43
N TYR A 749 -26.09 4.12 16.89
CA TYR A 749 -25.99 2.94 16.02
C TYR A 749 -26.14 1.66 16.85
N THR A 750 -26.50 0.57 16.19
CA THR A 750 -26.44 -0.79 16.74
C THR A 750 -25.21 -1.50 16.18
N ALA A 751 -24.45 -2.20 17.03
CA ALA A 751 -23.25 -2.91 16.61
C ALA A 751 -23.09 -4.29 17.25
N LEU A 752 -22.33 -5.14 16.59
CA LEU A 752 -21.93 -6.47 17.05
C LEU A 752 -20.47 -6.74 16.67
N VAL A 753 -19.69 -7.35 17.57
CA VAL A 753 -18.30 -7.80 17.33
C VAL A 753 -18.21 -9.30 17.61
N GLY A 754 -18.01 -10.08 16.55
CA GLY A 754 -17.83 -11.54 16.56
C GLY A 754 -19.12 -12.35 16.69
N GLY A 755 -18.97 -13.65 16.95
CA GLY A 755 -20.07 -14.61 16.99
C GLY A 755 -19.73 -15.93 17.67
N GLN A 756 -20.61 -16.92 17.51
CA GLN A 756 -20.45 -18.26 18.10
C GLN A 756 -20.14 -19.37 17.07
N SER A 757 -20.34 -19.14 15.78
CA SER A 757 -20.26 -20.16 14.73
C SER A 757 -18.82 -20.47 14.27
N GLY A 758 -17.89 -19.52 14.40
CA GLY A 758 -16.50 -19.63 13.93
C GLY A 758 -16.31 -19.47 12.42
N GLU A 759 -17.36 -19.67 11.61
CA GLU A 759 -17.35 -19.46 10.15
C GLU A 759 -17.37 -17.96 9.79
N GLY A 760 -16.77 -17.58 8.66
CA GLY A 760 -16.82 -16.19 8.15
C GLY A 760 -16.21 -15.12 9.06
N GLY A 761 -15.38 -15.51 10.04
CA GLY A 761 -14.85 -14.61 11.06
C GLY A 761 -15.78 -14.43 12.27
N CYS A 762 -16.89 -15.17 12.37
CA CYS A 762 -17.83 -15.11 13.49
C CYS A 762 -17.38 -15.94 14.70
N PHE A 763 -16.15 -15.74 15.15
CA PHE A 763 -15.63 -16.31 16.39
C PHE A 763 -15.72 -15.30 17.55
N ARG A 764 -15.58 -15.79 18.78
CA ARG A 764 -15.70 -14.97 19.98
C ARG A 764 -14.47 -14.05 20.11
N PRO A 765 -14.66 -12.73 20.25
CA PRO A 765 -13.55 -11.81 20.49
C PRO A 765 -12.92 -12.03 21.88
N ASP A 766 -11.59 -12.06 21.96
CA ASP A 766 -10.85 -12.39 23.19
C ASP A 766 -9.70 -11.42 23.53
N SER A 767 -9.45 -10.40 22.70
CA SER A 767 -8.31 -9.48 22.85
C SER A 767 -8.68 -8.05 22.43
N SER A 768 -7.97 -7.06 22.98
CA SER A 768 -8.21 -5.63 22.75
C SER A 768 -7.86 -5.15 21.33
N ASP A 769 -7.04 -5.89 20.60
CA ASP A 769 -6.78 -5.68 19.16
C ASP A 769 -8.00 -5.97 18.28
N HIS A 770 -9.06 -6.57 18.84
CA HIS A 770 -10.35 -6.75 18.16
C HIS A 770 -11.31 -5.56 18.31
N ASN A 771 -10.95 -4.54 19.10
CA ASN A 771 -11.77 -3.35 19.30
C ASN A 771 -12.02 -2.59 17.98
N VAL A 772 -13.21 -2.01 17.86
CA VAL A 772 -13.55 -1.09 16.77
C VAL A 772 -13.62 0.33 17.34
N TYR A 773 -13.12 1.32 16.61
CA TYR A 773 -13.03 2.69 17.06
C TYR A 773 -13.96 3.57 16.23
N LEU A 774 -14.85 4.31 16.89
CA LEU A 774 -15.57 5.42 16.30
C LEU A 774 -14.73 6.68 16.48
N GLN A 775 -14.37 7.33 15.37
CA GLN A 775 -13.55 8.54 15.35
C GLN A 775 -14.22 9.64 14.52
N TYR A 776 -13.79 10.88 14.73
CA TYR A 776 -14.19 12.02 13.92
C TYR A 776 -12.98 12.82 13.42
N SER A 777 -13.14 13.49 12.28
CA SER A 777 -12.19 14.45 11.70
C SER A 777 -12.93 15.72 11.32
N ALA A 778 -12.33 16.88 11.62
CA ALA A 778 -12.86 18.20 11.28
C ALA A 778 -12.04 18.89 10.17
N ASP A 779 -11.17 18.13 9.50
CA ASP A 779 -10.21 18.60 8.50
C ASP A 779 -10.09 17.63 7.31
N GLY A 780 -11.23 17.08 6.88
CA GLY A 780 -11.33 16.25 5.68
C GLY A 780 -10.61 14.90 5.77
N GLY A 781 -10.33 14.40 6.99
CA GLY A 781 -9.71 13.10 7.23
C GLY A 781 -8.19 13.14 7.44
N ILE A 782 -7.57 14.32 7.58
CA ILE A 782 -6.12 14.45 7.84
C ILE A 782 -5.81 14.03 9.27
N HIS A 783 -6.55 14.54 10.26
CA HIS A 783 -6.41 14.16 11.66
C HIS A 783 -7.70 13.53 12.19
N TRP A 784 -7.55 12.44 12.95
CA TRP A 784 -8.66 11.69 13.53
C TRP A 784 -8.59 11.67 15.06
N GLN A 785 -9.72 11.90 15.71
CA GLN A 785 -9.87 11.84 17.15
C GLN A 785 -10.90 10.77 17.55
N THR A 786 -10.56 9.96 18.55
CA THR A 786 -11.47 8.90 19.04
C THR A 786 -12.63 9.49 19.83
N LEU A 787 -13.85 9.16 19.38
CA LEU A 787 -15.11 9.53 20.00
C LEU A 787 -15.59 8.41 20.95
N HIS A 788 -15.53 7.16 20.50
CA HIS A 788 -15.98 5.99 21.26
C HIS A 788 -15.22 4.72 20.86
N ILE A 789 -15.12 3.76 21.78
CA ILE A 789 -14.47 2.47 21.55
C ILE A 789 -15.50 1.36 21.74
N LEU A 790 -15.72 0.59 20.68
CA LEU A 790 -16.53 -0.63 20.73
C LEU A 790 -15.66 -1.74 21.31
N ASP A 791 -15.68 -1.86 22.64
CA ASP A 791 -14.90 -2.83 23.39
C ASP A 791 -15.31 -4.27 23.08
N HIS A 792 -14.35 -5.07 22.66
CA HIS A 792 -14.55 -6.45 22.21
C HIS A 792 -15.32 -7.34 23.21
N SER A 793 -15.29 -7.04 24.52
CA SER A 793 -16.01 -7.80 25.54
C SER A 793 -17.49 -7.42 25.66
N ARG A 794 -17.87 -6.20 25.28
CA ARG A 794 -19.25 -5.67 25.43
C ARG A 794 -20.14 -5.98 24.25
N TYR A 795 -19.62 -5.92 23.02
CA TYR A 795 -20.40 -6.10 21.78
C TYR A 795 -20.48 -7.56 21.35
N THR A 796 -20.47 -8.51 22.29
CA THR A 796 -20.62 -9.95 21.97
C THR A 796 -22.06 -10.35 21.65
N ALA A 797 -23.01 -9.45 21.89
CA ALA A 797 -24.40 -9.46 21.45
C ALA A 797 -24.74 -8.08 20.87
N PRO A 798 -25.80 -7.96 20.04
CA PRO A 798 -26.23 -6.68 19.49
C PRO A 798 -26.39 -5.62 20.59
N HIS A 799 -25.71 -4.49 20.42
CA HIS A 799 -25.71 -3.40 21.40
C HIS A 799 -25.92 -2.06 20.70
N THR A 800 -26.88 -1.27 21.20
CA THR A 800 -27.18 0.08 20.70
C THR A 800 -26.56 1.12 21.62
N ASP A 801 -25.77 2.02 21.04
CA ASP A 801 -25.17 3.15 21.76
C ASP A 801 -25.77 4.47 21.34
N TYR A 802 -25.83 5.41 22.29
CA TYR A 802 -26.11 6.83 22.05
C TYR A 802 -24.90 7.65 22.52
N ILE A 803 -24.16 8.22 21.57
CA ILE A 803 -22.89 8.91 21.83
C ILE A 803 -23.05 10.41 21.60
N PRO A 804 -22.98 11.25 22.65
CA PRO A 804 -23.02 12.71 22.49
C PRO A 804 -21.82 13.24 21.70
N LEU A 805 -22.07 14.08 20.71
CA LEU A 805 -21.00 14.74 19.94
C LEU A 805 -20.33 15.84 20.79
N PRO A 806 -18.98 15.86 20.90
CA PRO A 806 -18.25 16.93 21.58
C PRO A 806 -18.26 18.21 20.74
N GLN A 807 -17.99 19.36 21.36
CA GLN A 807 -18.01 20.67 20.68
C GLN A 807 -17.05 20.74 19.48
N ASN A 808 -15.89 20.08 19.58
CA ASN A 808 -14.88 20.08 18.50
C ASN A 808 -15.29 19.23 17.28
N ALA A 809 -16.30 18.35 17.42
CA ALA A 809 -16.86 17.57 16.32
C ALA A 809 -18.10 18.25 15.69
N ARG A 810 -18.49 19.43 16.18
CA ARG A 810 -19.67 20.18 15.68
C ARG A 810 -19.22 21.32 14.78
N THR A 811 -18.58 20.98 13.68
CA THR A 811 -18.17 21.93 12.65
C THR A 811 -19.09 21.84 11.43
N HIS A 812 -18.95 22.77 10.50
CA HIS A 812 -19.68 22.75 9.23
C HIS A 812 -19.23 21.62 8.29
N SER A 813 -18.07 21.01 8.53
CA SER A 813 -17.53 19.86 7.78
C SER A 813 -16.87 18.89 8.76
N THR A 814 -17.61 17.88 9.21
CA THR A 814 -17.08 16.82 10.08
C THR A 814 -17.34 15.45 9.47
N ARG A 815 -16.30 14.62 9.41
CA ARG A 815 -16.37 13.22 8.97
C ARG A 815 -16.34 12.28 10.16
N LEU A 816 -17.17 11.25 10.15
CA LEU A 816 -17.15 10.17 11.14
C LEU A 816 -16.61 8.89 10.49
N ARG A 817 -15.87 8.07 11.25
CA ARG A 817 -15.48 6.73 10.80
C ARG A 817 -15.54 5.68 11.89
N TRP A 818 -15.95 4.48 11.51
CA TRP A 818 -15.79 3.24 12.29
C TRP A 818 -14.62 2.46 11.70
N TRP A 819 -13.65 2.13 12.53
CA TRP A 819 -12.40 1.52 12.07
C TRP A 819 -11.92 0.42 13.01
N GLN A 820 -11.53 -0.72 12.44
CA GLN A 820 -10.85 -1.79 13.17
C GLN A 820 -9.38 -1.88 12.73
N PRO A 821 -8.42 -1.73 13.65
CA PRO A 821 -6.99 -1.84 13.36
C PRO A 821 -6.60 -3.16 12.68
N PRO A 822 -5.59 -3.15 11.78
CA PRO A 822 -4.99 -4.38 11.26
C PRO A 822 -4.39 -5.24 12.37
N ALA A 823 -4.45 -6.58 12.25
CA ALA A 823 -3.85 -7.49 13.23
C ALA A 823 -2.31 -7.39 13.22
N SER A 824 -1.71 -7.38 14.40
CA SER A 824 -0.26 -7.19 14.60
C SER A 824 0.60 -8.38 14.13
N ASP A 825 0.01 -9.58 14.01
CA ASP A 825 0.71 -10.86 13.86
C ASP A 825 0.04 -11.82 12.87
N GLY A 826 -0.85 -11.31 12.01
CA GLY A 826 -1.58 -12.13 11.04
C GLY A 826 -2.63 -13.06 11.65
N LYS A 827 -2.97 -12.90 12.94
CA LYS A 827 -4.10 -13.61 13.53
C LYS A 827 -5.42 -13.22 12.86
N PRO A 828 -6.37 -14.17 12.77
CA PRO A 828 -7.72 -13.86 12.31
C PRO A 828 -8.36 -12.84 13.28
N ARG A 829 -9.14 -11.90 12.73
CA ARG A 829 -9.91 -10.91 13.49
C ARG A 829 -11.41 -11.20 13.38
N PRO A 830 -12.19 -11.02 14.46
CA PRO A 830 -13.61 -11.30 14.46
C PRO A 830 -14.31 -10.35 13.48
N ALA A 831 -15.30 -10.85 12.75
CA ALA A 831 -16.17 -10.01 11.94
C ALA A 831 -16.98 -9.08 12.85
N TRP A 832 -17.25 -7.86 12.42
CA TRP A 832 -18.11 -6.92 13.14
C TRP A 832 -19.11 -6.28 12.21
N GLY A 833 -20.26 -5.89 12.73
CA GLY A 833 -21.31 -5.26 11.94
C GLY A 833 -21.83 -4.00 12.62
N ILE A 834 -22.32 -3.07 11.81
CA ILE A 834 -23.09 -1.89 12.25
C ILE A 834 -24.39 -1.79 11.49
N ASP A 835 -25.42 -1.31 12.16
CA ASP A 835 -26.78 -1.14 11.64
C ASP A 835 -27.48 0.03 12.36
N ASP A 836 -28.59 0.52 11.81
CA ASP A 836 -29.38 1.64 12.35
C ASP A 836 -28.52 2.86 12.73
N VAL A 837 -27.68 3.32 11.79
CA VAL A 837 -26.78 4.47 12.01
C VAL A 837 -27.56 5.77 11.88
N LEU A 838 -27.63 6.56 12.96
CA LEU A 838 -28.23 7.89 13.01
C LEU A 838 -27.25 8.91 13.56
N VAL A 839 -26.85 9.88 12.73
CA VAL A 839 -26.07 11.06 13.12
C VAL A 839 -26.97 12.28 12.99
N GLY A 840 -27.23 12.97 14.10
CA GLY A 840 -28.12 14.13 14.04
C GLY A 840 -28.60 14.64 15.39
N GLY A 841 -29.86 15.04 15.42
CA GLY A 841 -30.47 15.81 16.52
C GLY A 841 -30.35 17.32 16.30
N TYR A 842 -30.95 18.08 17.22
CA TYR A 842 -31.04 19.54 17.09
C TYR A 842 -30.40 20.25 18.28
N GLU A 843 -29.84 21.43 18.03
CA GLU A 843 -29.38 22.31 19.11
C GLU A 843 -30.50 22.65 20.07
N ILE A 844 -31.66 22.97 19.49
CA ILE A 844 -32.93 23.17 20.15
C ILE A 844 -33.89 22.13 19.57
N ASN A 845 -34.29 21.16 20.41
CA ASN A 845 -35.22 20.12 19.99
C ASN A 845 -36.59 20.71 19.57
N PRO A 846 -37.28 20.10 18.60
CA PRO A 846 -38.58 20.57 18.18
C PRO A 846 -39.62 20.51 19.31
N SER A 847 -40.52 21.50 19.34
CA SER A 847 -41.65 21.57 20.28
C SER A 847 -42.93 20.95 19.75
N SER A 848 -42.92 20.46 18.51
CA SER A 848 -44.04 19.77 17.90
C SER A 848 -43.56 18.70 16.94
N PHE A 849 -44.24 17.57 16.93
CA PHE A 849 -44.04 16.45 16.03
C PHE A 849 -45.40 16.10 15.41
N HIS A 850 -45.44 15.98 14.08
CA HIS A 850 -46.64 15.60 13.34
C HIS A 850 -46.25 14.63 12.24
N GLN A 851 -46.84 13.44 12.24
CA GLN A 851 -46.51 12.38 11.27
C GLN A 851 -47.76 11.66 10.76
N PRO A 852 -48.21 11.96 9.52
CA PRO A 852 -49.35 11.32 8.85
C PRO A 852 -48.95 10.16 7.92
N PHE A 853 -47.66 9.92 7.66
CA PHE A 853 -47.14 8.83 6.79
C PHE A 853 -47.55 8.84 5.30
N ASP A 854 -48.22 9.89 4.80
CA ASP A 854 -48.58 10.06 3.38
C ASP A 854 -47.39 10.48 2.48
N LEU A 855 -47.27 9.84 1.30
CA LEU A 855 -46.20 10.03 0.28
C LEU A 855 -46.03 11.47 -0.27
N ASP A 856 -47.07 12.30 -0.22
CA ASP A 856 -47.03 13.68 -0.75
C ASP A 856 -46.46 14.70 0.27
N THR A 857 -46.02 14.24 1.45
CA THR A 857 -45.46 15.12 2.47
C THR A 857 -43.93 15.24 2.35
N PRO A 858 -43.36 16.45 2.18
CA PRO A 858 -41.91 16.66 2.05
C PRO A 858 -41.09 16.31 3.31
N GLN A 859 -41.71 15.78 4.36
CA GLN A 859 -41.10 15.41 5.63
C GLN A 859 -40.74 13.92 5.74
N GLN A 860 -41.17 13.07 4.80
CA GLN A 860 -40.90 11.64 4.86
C GLN A 860 -39.42 11.28 4.59
N ASP A 861 -38.74 12.13 3.81
CA ASP A 861 -37.31 12.02 3.45
C ASP A 861 -36.37 12.82 4.39
N ASP A 862 -36.90 13.57 5.37
CA ASP A 862 -36.07 14.25 6.35
C ASP A 862 -35.59 13.23 7.42
N PRO A 863 -34.28 12.90 7.47
CA PRO A 863 -33.75 11.92 8.42
C PRO A 863 -33.91 12.33 9.88
N GLY A 864 -34.23 13.61 10.15
CA GLY A 864 -34.35 14.18 11.49
C GLY A 864 -35.74 14.20 12.09
N VAL A 865 -36.72 13.51 11.49
CA VAL A 865 -38.11 13.54 11.97
C VAL A 865 -38.36 12.46 13.03
N TRP A 866 -37.98 11.20 12.80
CA TRP A 866 -38.07 10.08 13.75
C TRP A 866 -36.79 9.24 13.76
N GLU A 867 -36.60 8.42 14.82
CA GLU A 867 -35.44 7.52 14.94
C GLU A 867 -35.59 6.32 13.98
N PHE A 868 -36.03 5.16 14.46
CA PHE A 868 -36.17 3.93 13.66
C PHE A 868 -37.53 3.24 13.86
N HIS A 869 -37.89 2.39 12.89
CA HIS A 869 -39.09 1.55 12.90
C HIS A 869 -38.77 0.07 12.58
N PRO A 870 -38.02 -0.64 13.42
CA PRO A 870 -37.57 -2.00 13.12
C PRO A 870 -38.72 -2.92 12.74
N HIS A 871 -38.56 -3.67 11.63
CA HIS A 871 -39.56 -4.54 11.01
C HIS A 871 -40.90 -3.87 10.59
N GLY A 872 -40.99 -2.54 10.66
CA GLY A 872 -42.15 -1.76 10.26
C GLY A 872 -42.02 -1.28 8.82
N SER A 873 -43.14 -1.14 8.13
CA SER A 873 -43.18 -0.56 6.78
C SER A 873 -44.42 0.31 6.61
N VAL A 874 -44.27 1.39 5.82
CA VAL A 874 -45.41 2.23 5.45
C VAL A 874 -46.16 1.53 4.32
N VAL A 875 -47.42 1.17 4.57
CA VAL A 875 -48.26 0.39 3.65
C VAL A 875 -49.65 1.02 3.48
N THR A 876 -50.29 0.78 2.35
CA THR A 876 -51.67 1.16 2.07
C THR A 876 -52.66 0.07 2.50
N ASP A 877 -53.96 0.41 2.59
CA ASP A 877 -55.05 -0.54 2.82
C ASP A 877 -54.99 -1.30 4.16
N VAL A 878 -54.51 -0.63 5.23
CA VAL A 878 -54.38 -1.25 6.55
C VAL A 878 -55.73 -1.31 7.27
N CYS A 879 -56.19 -2.53 7.58
CA CYS A 879 -57.47 -2.79 8.23
C CYS A 879 -58.67 -2.07 7.58
N ALA A 880 -58.74 -2.08 6.23
CA ALA A 880 -59.79 -1.44 5.42
C ALA A 880 -59.83 0.10 5.46
N ARG A 881 -58.71 0.75 5.79
CA ARG A 881 -58.48 2.19 5.59
C ARG A 881 -57.59 2.38 4.37
N GLU A 882 -58.06 3.12 3.36
CA GLU A 882 -57.35 3.35 2.08
C GLU A 882 -56.08 4.20 2.22
N GLU A 883 -55.97 4.99 3.31
CA GLU A 883 -54.82 5.84 3.62
C GLU A 883 -53.58 5.03 4.04
N GLN A 884 -52.40 5.63 3.92
CA GLN A 884 -51.13 5.00 4.31
C GLN A 884 -50.96 5.02 5.83
N ALA A 885 -50.34 3.98 6.37
CA ALA A 885 -49.99 3.93 7.78
C ALA A 885 -48.70 3.13 7.98
N LEU A 886 -48.01 3.39 9.10
CA LEU A 886 -46.88 2.56 9.51
C LEU A 886 -47.43 1.29 10.18
N ALA A 887 -47.18 0.13 9.56
CA ALA A 887 -47.74 -1.13 10.02
C ALA A 887 -46.69 -2.24 10.15
N TRP A 888 -47.00 -3.20 11.02
CA TRP A 888 -46.29 -4.45 11.16
C TRP A 888 -47.25 -5.62 10.91
N PRO A 889 -46.90 -6.58 10.04
CA PRO A 889 -47.75 -7.72 9.70
C PRO A 889 -47.87 -8.72 10.87
N GLU A 890 -48.81 -9.66 10.75
CA GLU A 890 -48.98 -10.74 11.72
C GLU A 890 -47.86 -11.78 11.60
N SER A 891 -47.30 -12.22 12.72
CA SER A 891 -46.24 -13.24 12.74
C SER A 891 -46.81 -14.65 12.82
N GLN A 892 -46.18 -15.64 12.17
CA GLN A 892 -46.61 -17.03 12.28
C GLN A 892 -46.09 -17.73 13.55
N GLU A 893 -46.82 -18.77 13.99
CA GLU A 893 -46.43 -19.58 15.15
C GLU A 893 -45.06 -20.25 14.92
N GLY A 894 -44.08 -19.96 15.80
CA GLY A 894 -42.70 -20.47 15.70
C GLY A 894 -41.72 -19.57 14.93
N GLU A 895 -42.18 -18.44 14.39
CA GLU A 895 -41.33 -17.42 13.77
C GLU A 895 -40.60 -16.59 14.84
N THR A 896 -39.29 -16.40 14.70
CA THR A 896 -38.52 -15.47 15.55
C THR A 896 -38.79 -14.05 15.09
N VAL A 897 -39.70 -13.37 15.76
CA VAL A 897 -40.06 -11.99 15.47
C VAL A 897 -39.10 -11.06 16.22
N GLY A 898 -38.39 -10.19 15.49
CA GLY A 898 -37.51 -9.18 16.08
C GLY A 898 -38.28 -8.02 16.72
N GLU A 899 -37.59 -6.93 17.03
CA GLU A 899 -38.21 -5.79 17.74
C GLU A 899 -39.24 -5.07 16.86
N ARG A 900 -40.49 -4.97 17.32
CA ARG A 900 -41.54 -4.21 16.63
C ARG A 900 -41.82 -2.92 17.38
N SER A 901 -41.19 -1.83 16.95
CA SER A 901 -41.33 -0.54 17.61
C SER A 901 -41.24 0.65 16.66
N PHE A 902 -41.77 1.80 17.08
CA PHE A 902 -41.57 3.10 16.44
C PHE A 902 -41.15 4.11 17.49
N THR A 903 -40.08 4.87 17.23
CA THR A 903 -39.52 5.84 18.18
C THR A 903 -39.42 7.23 17.58
N THR A 904 -39.96 8.24 18.27
CA THR A 904 -39.83 9.65 17.86
C THR A 904 -38.43 10.17 18.13
N THR A 905 -38.06 11.27 17.47
CA THR A 905 -36.90 12.09 17.88
C THR A 905 -37.15 12.75 19.23
N GLN A 906 -36.13 13.43 19.77
CA GLN A 906 -36.23 14.13 21.03
C GLN A 906 -37.06 15.41 20.87
N LEU A 907 -38.05 15.60 21.76
CA LEU A 907 -38.98 16.72 21.75
C LEU A 907 -38.89 17.53 23.04
N ILE A 908 -39.16 18.82 22.92
CA ILE A 908 -39.41 19.70 24.07
C ILE A 908 -40.86 19.52 24.48
N ILE A 909 -41.08 18.96 25.68
CA ILE A 909 -42.41 18.74 26.25
C ILE A 909 -42.57 19.62 27.50
N GLN A 910 -43.65 20.40 27.52
CA GLN A 910 -43.96 21.35 28.58
C GLN A 910 -45.43 21.23 28.99
N THR A 911 -45.82 21.96 30.04
CA THR A 911 -47.20 22.04 30.50
C THR A 911 -48.12 22.53 29.38
N GLY A 912 -49.27 21.88 29.22
CA GLY A 912 -50.25 22.22 28.18
C GLY A 912 -49.97 21.56 26.84
N TYR A 913 -49.20 20.47 26.81
CA TYR A 913 -48.98 19.66 25.61
C TYR A 913 -49.93 18.46 25.57
N MET A 914 -50.23 18.00 24.37
CA MET A 914 -51.05 16.81 24.13
C MET A 914 -50.35 15.83 23.19
N LEU A 915 -50.78 14.57 23.28
CA LEU A 915 -50.39 13.51 22.37
C LEU A 915 -51.67 12.90 21.78
N GLN A 916 -51.72 12.82 20.46
CA GLN A 916 -52.82 12.26 19.69
C GLN A 916 -52.27 11.35 18.59
N PHE A 917 -52.90 10.20 18.37
CA PHE A 917 -52.55 9.27 17.29
C PHE A 917 -53.72 8.33 17.03
N LYS A 918 -53.69 7.65 15.89
CA LYS A 918 -54.62 6.58 15.54
C LYS A 918 -53.88 5.25 15.61
N ILE A 919 -54.52 4.23 16.20
CA ILE A 919 -53.94 2.89 16.35
C ILE A 919 -54.97 1.81 16.06
N VAL A 920 -54.51 0.69 15.51
CA VAL A 920 -55.28 -0.54 15.34
C VAL A 920 -54.40 -1.74 15.67
N VAL A 921 -54.99 -2.76 16.31
CA VAL A 921 -54.31 -4.00 16.69
C VAL A 921 -55.18 -5.19 16.27
N GLY A 922 -54.69 -6.04 15.37
CA GLY A 922 -55.33 -7.29 14.93
C GLY A 922 -56.38 -7.19 13.82
N CYS A 923 -56.62 -6.00 13.23
CA CYS A 923 -57.54 -5.76 12.09
C CYS A 923 -58.88 -6.52 12.13
N SER A 924 -59.54 -6.58 13.29
CA SER A 924 -60.84 -7.25 13.47
C SER A 924 -60.87 -8.76 13.17
N GLN A 925 -59.71 -9.43 13.17
CA GLN A 925 -59.69 -10.88 13.24
C GLN A 925 -60.22 -11.34 14.61
N TYR A 926 -60.98 -12.44 14.65
CA TYR A 926 -61.64 -12.90 15.88
C TYR A 926 -60.65 -13.63 16.80
N TYR A 927 -60.00 -12.89 17.70
CA TYR A 927 -59.15 -13.45 18.75
C TYR A 927 -59.98 -13.69 20.01
N ASN A 928 -60.36 -14.95 20.26
CA ASN A 928 -61.19 -15.34 21.41
C ASN A 928 -60.35 -15.58 22.68
N PHE A 929 -59.38 -14.71 22.95
CA PHE A 929 -58.46 -14.86 24.06
C PHE A 929 -58.78 -13.88 25.18
N CYS A 930 -58.84 -14.40 26.40
CA CYS A 930 -58.97 -13.61 27.62
C CYS A 930 -57.63 -13.03 28.10
N HIS A 931 -56.52 -13.50 27.52
CA HIS A 931 -55.20 -12.94 27.73
C HIS A 931 -54.86 -11.96 26.60
N SER A 932 -54.24 -10.83 26.94
CA SER A 932 -53.75 -9.87 25.95
C SER A 932 -52.55 -10.49 25.22
N LEU A 933 -52.75 -10.94 23.98
CA LEU A 933 -51.64 -11.36 23.13
C LEU A 933 -50.81 -10.13 22.75
N ALA A 934 -49.54 -10.09 23.18
CA ALA A 934 -48.52 -9.11 22.79
C ALA A 934 -49.06 -7.68 22.54
N PRO A 935 -49.48 -6.95 23.60
CA PRO A 935 -50.02 -5.60 23.43
C PRO A 935 -48.94 -4.59 23.03
N VAL A 936 -49.37 -3.50 22.40
CA VAL A 936 -48.52 -2.36 22.06
C VAL A 936 -48.51 -1.38 23.24
N ARG A 937 -47.34 -1.09 23.80
CA ARG A 937 -47.16 -0.12 24.87
C ARG A 937 -46.71 1.22 24.30
N LEU A 938 -47.31 2.30 24.78
CA LEU A 938 -46.80 3.65 24.58
C LEU A 938 -45.96 4.06 25.79
N GLU A 939 -44.68 4.25 25.54
CA GLU A 939 -43.63 4.53 26.51
C GLU A 939 -42.95 5.87 26.20
N PHE A 940 -42.25 6.43 27.20
CA PHE A 940 -41.40 7.60 27.03
C PHE A 940 -40.05 7.41 27.72
N ASN A 941 -39.06 8.14 27.24
CA ASN A 941 -37.73 8.24 27.82
C ASN A 941 -37.27 9.70 27.80
N LYS A 942 -36.75 10.20 28.93
CA LYS A 942 -36.25 11.58 29.06
C LYS A 942 -34.75 11.70 28.86
N ASN A 943 -34.03 10.59 28.95
CA ASN A 943 -32.58 10.55 28.82
C ASN A 943 -32.20 9.50 27.78
N PRO A 944 -31.89 9.91 26.54
CA PRO A 944 -31.61 8.97 25.46
C PRO A 944 -30.36 8.11 25.70
N ILE A 945 -29.48 8.50 26.62
CA ILE A 945 -28.30 7.70 27.01
C ILE A 945 -28.71 6.42 27.77
N THR A 946 -29.87 6.42 28.44
CA THR A 946 -30.35 5.23 29.17
C THR A 946 -31.44 4.53 28.39
N ASN A 947 -31.41 3.19 28.39
CA ASN A 947 -32.48 2.38 27.82
C ASN A 947 -33.65 2.17 28.83
N SER A 948 -33.91 3.16 29.69
CA SER A 948 -34.98 3.11 30.69
C SER A 948 -36.23 3.77 30.13
N TRP A 949 -37.27 2.98 29.90
CA TRP A 949 -38.53 3.43 29.33
C TRP A 949 -39.67 3.25 30.33
N ASP A 950 -40.49 4.29 30.46
CA ASP A 950 -41.65 4.30 31.36
C ASP A 950 -42.94 4.44 30.55
N VAL A 951 -44.01 3.77 30.98
CA VAL A 951 -45.33 3.89 30.34
C VAL A 951 -45.87 5.32 30.50
N VAL A 952 -46.33 5.95 29.42
CA VAL A 952 -46.80 7.35 29.40
C VAL A 952 -47.93 7.56 30.40
N GLN A 953 -48.99 6.75 30.34
CA GLN A 953 -50.08 6.76 31.33
C GLN A 953 -50.10 5.42 32.08
N PRO A 954 -49.87 5.41 33.41
CA PRO A 954 -49.98 4.19 34.20
C PRO A 954 -51.45 3.83 34.45
N LEU A 955 -51.73 2.56 34.78
CA LEU A 955 -53.06 2.13 35.22
C LEU A 955 -53.51 2.95 36.43
N CYS A 956 -54.71 3.52 36.36
CA CYS A 956 -55.25 4.41 37.39
C CYS A 956 -56.65 4.01 37.86
N LEU A 957 -56.73 3.34 39.02
CA LEU A 957 -57.98 2.78 39.57
C LEU A 957 -58.29 3.31 40.98
N PRO A 958 -59.56 3.23 41.44
CA PRO A 958 -59.98 3.77 42.75
C PRO A 958 -59.23 3.23 43.98
N ASP A 959 -58.72 1.99 43.94
CA ASP A 959 -58.04 1.33 45.07
C ASP A 959 -56.50 1.35 44.97
N SER A 960 -55.93 2.02 43.96
CA SER A 960 -54.47 2.15 43.80
C SER A 960 -53.84 3.25 44.67
N SER A 961 -54.60 3.81 45.61
CA SER A 961 -54.29 5.05 46.33
C SER A 961 -53.11 4.96 47.30
N ASP A 962 -52.67 3.76 47.69
CA ASP A 962 -51.60 3.61 48.70
C ASP A 962 -50.18 3.41 48.13
N LYS A 963 -49.99 3.34 46.79
CA LYS A 963 -48.63 3.15 46.21
C LYS A 963 -48.28 3.94 44.95
N ARG A 964 -49.18 4.71 44.34
CA ARG A 964 -48.86 5.53 43.15
C ARG A 964 -49.36 6.96 43.33
N ALA A 965 -48.47 7.89 43.64
CA ALA A 965 -48.74 9.33 43.76
C ALA A 965 -49.12 10.02 42.41
N GLU A 966 -49.41 9.26 41.36
CA GLU A 966 -49.46 9.69 39.96
C GLU A 966 -50.88 9.79 39.38
N CYS A 967 -51.89 9.33 40.11
CA CYS A 967 -53.29 9.32 39.66
C CYS A 967 -54.02 10.64 40.00
N ARG A 968 -54.67 11.27 39.00
CA ARG A 968 -55.54 12.44 39.24
C ARG A 968 -56.83 12.00 39.98
N PRO A 969 -57.29 12.73 41.01
CA PRO A 969 -58.55 12.42 41.69
C PRO A 969 -59.73 12.42 40.70
N HIS A 970 -60.61 11.43 40.79
CA HIS A 970 -61.81 11.27 39.94
C HIS A 970 -61.55 11.00 38.45
N ILE A 971 -60.31 10.83 38.01
CA ILE A 971 -60.00 10.41 36.63
C ILE A 971 -59.43 8.99 36.70
N HIS A 972 -60.17 8.03 36.14
CA HIS A 972 -59.76 6.62 36.10
C HIS A 972 -59.70 6.16 34.66
N HIS A 973 -58.58 5.54 34.31
CA HIS A 973 -58.29 5.09 32.96
C HIS A 973 -57.37 3.87 32.99
N ASP A 974 -57.36 3.14 31.88
CA ASP A 974 -56.41 2.07 31.62
C ASP A 974 -54.99 2.61 31.44
N ALA A 975 -53.99 1.74 31.53
CA ALA A 975 -52.63 2.10 31.14
C ALA A 975 -52.57 2.39 29.63
N SER A 976 -51.57 3.15 29.15
CA SER A 976 -51.32 3.36 27.72
C SER A 976 -50.74 2.11 27.04
N ILE A 977 -51.56 1.05 27.05
CA ILE A 977 -51.31 -0.30 26.56
C ILE A 977 -52.50 -0.69 25.67
N TYR A 978 -52.23 -0.95 24.39
CA TYR A 978 -53.24 -1.16 23.36
C TYR A 978 -53.22 -2.62 22.91
N SER A 979 -54.33 -3.31 23.08
CA SER A 979 -54.47 -4.74 22.73
C SER A 979 -55.55 -4.97 21.68
N VAL A 980 -55.51 -6.16 21.06
CA VAL A 980 -56.49 -6.58 20.05
C VAL A 980 -57.93 -6.57 20.58
N SER A 981 -58.12 -6.90 21.85
CA SER A 981 -59.45 -6.96 22.45
C SER A 981 -60.04 -5.57 22.74
N GLN A 982 -59.21 -4.54 22.78
CA GLN A 982 -59.62 -3.16 23.04
C GLN A 982 -59.66 -2.32 21.76
N HIS A 983 -58.73 -2.55 20.83
CA HIS A 983 -58.56 -1.75 19.62
C HIS A 983 -58.53 -2.60 18.33
N PRO A 984 -59.56 -3.45 18.07
CA PRO A 984 -59.62 -4.31 16.88
C PRO A 984 -59.88 -3.53 15.57
N THR A 985 -60.30 -2.27 15.68
CA THR A 985 -60.54 -1.34 14.56
C THR A 985 -59.80 -0.03 14.87
N TRP A 986 -59.55 0.78 13.84
CA TRP A 986 -58.90 2.08 13.99
C TRP A 986 -59.57 2.93 15.08
N ALA A 987 -58.78 3.30 16.09
CA ALA A 987 -59.20 4.10 17.22
C ALA A 987 -58.29 5.31 17.37
N ARG A 988 -58.87 6.50 17.55
CA ARG A 988 -58.14 7.72 17.89
C ARG A 988 -57.91 7.78 19.40
N ILE A 989 -56.66 7.90 19.78
CA ILE A 989 -56.24 8.13 21.15
C ILE A 989 -55.89 9.62 21.28
N THR A 990 -56.37 10.27 22.33
CA THR A 990 -56.08 11.68 22.60
C THR A 990 -55.90 11.84 24.10
N MET A 991 -54.74 12.34 24.51
CA MET A 991 -54.41 12.53 25.92
C MET A 991 -53.60 13.80 26.16
N GLU A 992 -53.83 14.42 27.30
CA GLU A 992 -52.90 15.42 27.83
C GLU A 992 -51.63 14.72 28.34
N LEU A 993 -50.48 15.26 27.98
CA LEU A 993 -49.20 14.68 28.39
C LEU A 993 -48.98 14.89 29.91
N PRO A 994 -48.74 13.81 30.69
CA PRO A 994 -48.54 13.93 32.13
C PRO A 994 -47.23 14.65 32.49
N GLU A 995 -47.18 15.31 33.65
CA GLU A 995 -46.00 16.07 34.10
C GLU A 995 -44.69 15.28 34.10
N LYS A 996 -44.75 13.96 34.34
CA LYS A 996 -43.57 13.09 34.32
C LYS A 996 -42.87 13.02 32.95
N THR A 997 -43.58 13.35 31.88
CA THR A 997 -43.08 13.40 30.50
C THR A 997 -42.44 14.74 30.14
N HIS A 998 -42.55 15.77 30.99
CA HIS A 998 -41.98 17.09 30.71
C HIS A 998 -40.45 17.03 30.76
N SER A 999 -39.80 17.36 29.64
CA SER A 999 -38.34 17.48 29.50
C SER A 999 -38.04 18.20 28.18
N SER A 1000 -36.83 18.73 28.02
CA SER A 1000 -36.35 19.25 26.73
C SER A 1000 -35.88 18.14 25.77
N THR A 1001 -35.90 16.87 26.20
CA THR A 1001 -35.31 15.71 25.50
C THR A 1001 -36.21 14.48 25.54
N THR A 1002 -37.52 14.65 25.68
CA THR A 1002 -38.46 13.51 25.78
C THR A 1002 -38.64 12.87 24.42
N ARG A 1003 -38.49 11.55 24.35
CA ARG A 1003 -38.84 10.74 23.18
C ARG A 1003 -39.96 9.76 23.55
N PHE A 1004 -40.82 9.45 22.58
CA PHE A 1004 -41.93 8.51 22.73
C PHE A 1004 -41.67 7.26 21.88
N ARG A 1005 -42.09 6.11 22.40
CA ARG A 1005 -41.95 4.83 21.70
C ARG A 1005 -43.23 4.01 21.81
N TRP A 1006 -43.69 3.51 20.67
CA TRP A 1006 -44.70 2.46 20.60
C TRP A 1006 -43.96 1.14 20.43
N ARG A 1007 -44.15 0.18 21.33
CA ARG A 1007 -43.42 -1.11 21.32
C ARG A 1007 -44.37 -2.26 21.58
N GLN A 1008 -44.35 -3.27 20.71
CA GLN A 1008 -45.03 -4.53 20.95
C GLN A 1008 -44.10 -5.49 21.69
N GLU A 1009 -44.56 -6.06 22.81
CA GLU A 1009 -43.76 -7.04 23.55
C GLU A 1009 -43.76 -8.40 22.84
N SER A 1010 -42.57 -8.96 22.65
CA SER A 1010 -42.35 -10.28 22.05
C SER A 1010 -41.93 -11.28 23.14
N GLU A 1011 -42.77 -12.27 23.45
CA GLU A 1011 -42.35 -13.46 24.20
C GLU A 1011 -42.07 -14.63 23.22
N PRO A 1012 -41.00 -15.42 23.44
CA PRO A 1012 -40.65 -16.52 22.55
C PRO A 1012 -41.78 -17.56 22.42
N GLY A 1013 -42.23 -17.82 21.19
CA GLY A 1013 -43.25 -18.83 20.88
C GLY A 1013 -44.70 -18.34 20.98
N GLN A 1014 -44.94 -17.03 21.19
CA GLN A 1014 -46.28 -16.44 21.18
C GLN A 1014 -46.58 -15.77 19.83
N GLU A 1015 -47.74 -16.04 19.24
CA GLU A 1015 -48.25 -15.32 18.08
C GLU A 1015 -48.39 -13.82 18.38
N GLN A 1016 -47.82 -12.96 17.53
CA GLN A 1016 -47.91 -11.51 17.65
C GLN A 1016 -48.89 -10.95 16.62
N PRO A 1017 -50.00 -10.35 17.08
CA PRO A 1017 -51.00 -9.79 16.18
C PRO A 1017 -50.41 -8.61 15.40
N SER A 1018 -50.92 -8.41 14.18
CA SER A 1018 -50.60 -7.21 13.39
C SER A 1018 -51.02 -5.93 14.12
N TRP A 1019 -50.29 -4.84 13.91
CA TRP A 1019 -50.70 -3.53 14.42
C TRP A 1019 -50.19 -2.42 13.51
N ALA A 1020 -50.85 -1.27 13.57
CA ALA A 1020 -50.46 -0.09 12.83
C ALA A 1020 -50.74 1.19 13.60
N VAL A 1021 -49.96 2.22 13.31
CA VAL A 1021 -50.07 3.56 13.90
C VAL A 1021 -50.08 4.61 12.78
N ASP A 1022 -50.84 5.67 13.01
CA ASP A 1022 -51.02 6.74 12.04
C ASP A 1022 -51.38 8.08 12.73
N ASP A 1023 -51.26 9.19 12.00
CA ASP A 1023 -51.61 10.56 12.42
C ASP A 1023 -51.06 10.95 13.80
N ILE A 1024 -49.75 10.73 14.01
CA ILE A 1024 -49.11 10.99 15.30
C ILE A 1024 -48.89 12.50 15.45
N TYR A 1025 -49.53 13.12 16.42
CA TYR A 1025 -49.32 14.50 16.85
C TYR A 1025 -48.81 14.55 18.29
N VAL A 1026 -47.72 15.27 18.52
CA VAL A 1026 -47.19 15.63 19.83
C VAL A 1026 -46.89 17.12 19.81
N GLY A 1027 -47.51 17.92 20.66
CA GLY A 1027 -47.27 19.37 20.65
C GLY A 1027 -48.19 20.13 21.58
N GLU A 1028 -48.26 21.44 21.39
CA GLU A 1028 -49.17 22.30 22.16
C GLU A 1028 -50.63 21.82 22.02
N LYS A 1029 -51.35 21.83 23.14
CA LYS A 1029 -52.72 21.37 23.24
C LYS A 1029 -53.63 22.26 22.38
N CYS A 1030 -54.27 21.64 21.38
CA CYS A 1030 -55.33 22.30 20.64
C CYS A 1030 -56.48 22.74 21.58
N PRO A 1031 -57.25 23.77 21.21
CA PRO A 1031 -58.44 24.20 21.96
C PRO A 1031 -59.34 23.01 22.34
N ASP A 1032 -59.49 22.77 23.65
CA ASP A 1032 -60.22 21.63 24.24
C ASP A 1032 -59.84 20.23 23.70
N MET A 1033 -58.60 20.04 23.21
CA MET A 1033 -58.16 18.81 22.50
C MET A 1033 -59.12 18.41 21.38
N CYS A 1034 -59.67 19.41 20.68
CA CYS A 1034 -60.69 19.23 19.64
C CYS A 1034 -61.92 18.45 20.11
N ASN A 1035 -62.20 18.47 21.43
CA ASN A 1035 -63.21 17.67 22.11
C ASN A 1035 -63.21 16.18 21.70
N GLY A 1036 -62.05 15.64 21.29
CA GLY A 1036 -61.92 14.27 20.77
C GLY A 1036 -62.66 14.02 19.46
N ARG A 1037 -63.00 15.07 18.70
CA ARG A 1037 -63.89 15.10 17.52
C ARG A 1037 -63.20 15.63 16.26
N GLY A 1038 -61.88 15.56 16.25
CA GLY A 1038 -61.06 16.06 15.19
C GLY A 1038 -59.59 15.86 15.50
N ASP A 1039 -58.79 16.09 14.48
CA ASP A 1039 -57.35 15.91 14.52
C ASP A 1039 -56.68 17.28 14.76
N CYS A 1040 -55.71 17.31 15.67
CA CYS A 1040 -54.96 18.51 16.03
C CYS A 1040 -53.77 18.66 15.10
N GLN A 1041 -53.75 19.72 14.29
CA GLN A 1041 -52.65 20.01 13.38
C GLN A 1041 -52.21 21.46 13.60
N TYR A 1042 -50.94 21.66 13.98
CA TYR A 1042 -50.36 22.98 14.24
C TYR A 1042 -51.19 23.88 15.19
N GLY A 1043 -51.79 23.27 16.23
CA GLY A 1043 -52.64 23.98 17.20
C GLY A 1043 -54.06 24.31 16.71
N ILE A 1044 -54.46 23.84 15.53
CA ILE A 1044 -55.78 24.02 14.93
C ILE A 1044 -56.53 22.69 14.90
N CYS A 1045 -57.82 22.72 15.24
CA CYS A 1045 -58.68 21.54 15.20
C CYS A 1045 -59.30 21.31 13.82
N HIS A 1046 -59.00 20.16 13.21
CA HIS A 1046 -59.60 19.69 11.97
C HIS A 1046 -60.73 18.72 12.29
N CYS A 1047 -61.97 19.21 12.24
CA CYS A 1047 -63.11 18.48 12.75
C CYS A 1047 -63.56 17.31 11.87
N ASP A 1048 -63.93 16.20 12.51
CA ASP A 1048 -64.56 15.07 11.86
C ASP A 1048 -65.88 15.47 11.19
N LYS A 1049 -66.30 14.70 10.19
CA LYS A 1049 -67.57 14.93 9.49
C LYS A 1049 -68.75 14.93 10.46
N GLY A 1050 -69.46 16.06 10.55
CA GLY A 1050 -70.65 16.23 11.40
C GLY A 1050 -70.41 17.05 12.66
N TYR A 1051 -69.15 17.44 12.91
CA TYR A 1051 -68.73 18.34 13.99
C TYR A 1051 -68.22 19.66 13.41
N TYR A 1052 -68.35 20.74 14.19
CA TYR A 1052 -68.11 22.08 13.68
C TYR A 1052 -67.54 23.02 14.75
N GLY A 1053 -67.00 24.15 14.28
CA GLY A 1053 -66.46 25.20 15.13
C GLY A 1053 -64.99 24.95 15.52
N PRO A 1054 -64.38 25.87 16.27
CA PRO A 1054 -62.94 25.84 16.56
C PRO A 1054 -62.50 24.72 17.51
N THR A 1055 -63.46 24.05 18.17
CA THR A 1055 -63.22 22.96 19.13
C THR A 1055 -63.97 21.67 18.76
N CYS A 1056 -64.55 21.60 17.55
CA CYS A 1056 -65.26 20.43 17.01
C CYS A 1056 -66.46 19.95 17.84
N LEU A 1057 -67.37 20.87 18.18
CA LEU A 1057 -68.57 20.52 18.94
C LEU A 1057 -69.65 19.85 18.06
N PRO A 1058 -70.46 18.94 18.63
CA PRO A 1058 -71.57 18.32 17.92
C PRO A 1058 -72.76 19.27 17.73
N GLN A 1059 -73.56 18.98 16.71
CA GLN A 1059 -74.78 19.75 16.44
C GLN A 1059 -75.91 19.37 17.41
N ARG A 1060 -76.22 20.25 18.39
CA ARG A 1060 -77.23 20.01 19.45
C ARG A 1060 -78.59 19.46 18.98
N LYS A 1061 -79.07 19.88 17.80
CA LYS A 1061 -80.37 19.43 17.26
C LYS A 1061 -80.42 17.93 16.95
N ARG A 1062 -79.28 17.27 16.79
CA ARG A 1062 -79.14 15.85 16.45
C ARG A 1062 -78.92 14.96 17.67
N LEU A 1063 -78.68 15.54 18.84
CA LEU A 1063 -78.38 14.81 20.07
C LEU A 1063 -79.67 14.39 20.80
N LEU A 1064 -79.64 13.22 21.42
CA LEU A 1064 -80.72 12.77 22.29
C LEU A 1064 -80.70 13.55 23.61
N LYS A 1065 -81.85 14.09 24.01
CA LYS A 1065 -82.02 14.81 25.29
C LYS A 1065 -82.47 13.93 26.44
N ARG A 1066 -83.00 12.75 26.11
CA ARG A 1066 -83.51 11.73 27.03
C ARG A 1066 -83.22 10.37 26.43
N MET A 1067 -82.91 9.41 27.28
CA MET A 1067 -82.65 8.02 26.90
C MET A 1067 -83.39 7.10 27.85
N PHE A 1068 -84.05 6.09 27.30
CA PHE A 1068 -84.64 4.97 28.03
C PHE A 1068 -84.23 3.69 27.32
N GLU A 1069 -83.63 2.76 28.04
CA GLU A 1069 -83.21 1.47 27.51
C GLU A 1069 -83.58 0.34 28.46
N SER A 1070 -84.32 -0.65 27.94
CA SER A 1070 -84.74 -1.85 28.65
C SER A 1070 -84.27 -3.14 27.98
N PHE A 1071 -83.45 -3.05 26.91
CA PHE A 1071 -82.79 -4.17 26.23
C PHE A 1071 -83.68 -5.25 25.60
N GLU A 1072 -85.00 -5.17 25.76
CA GLU A 1072 -85.99 -6.08 25.15
C GLU A 1072 -85.91 -6.09 23.62
N GLY A 1073 -85.61 -4.94 23.00
CA GLY A 1073 -85.48 -4.76 21.55
C GLY A 1073 -84.09 -5.02 20.98
N GLY A 1074 -83.10 -5.35 21.83
CA GLY A 1074 -81.69 -5.47 21.44
C GLY A 1074 -80.88 -4.19 21.68
N ILE A 1075 -79.66 -4.13 21.13
CA ILE A 1075 -78.75 -2.97 21.26
C ILE A 1075 -78.96 -2.04 20.05
N PHE A 1076 -79.46 -0.83 20.28
CA PHE A 1076 -79.67 0.17 19.22
C PHE A 1076 -78.48 1.13 19.10
N SER A 1077 -77.96 1.32 17.88
CA SER A 1077 -76.88 2.28 17.59
C SER A 1077 -77.27 3.74 17.83
N ALA A 1078 -78.56 4.04 17.96
CA ALA A 1078 -79.03 5.37 18.36
C ALA A 1078 -78.76 5.67 19.85
N HIS A 1079 -78.70 4.64 20.70
CA HIS A 1079 -78.50 4.74 22.15
C HIS A 1079 -77.07 4.44 22.57
N TRP A 1080 -76.43 3.49 21.90
CA TRP A 1080 -75.12 2.97 22.26
C TRP A 1080 -74.10 3.28 21.17
N HIS A 1081 -73.03 3.96 21.54
CA HIS A 1081 -71.88 4.15 20.68
C HIS A 1081 -71.09 2.84 20.56
N THR A 1082 -70.79 2.23 21.72
CA THR A 1082 -70.01 0.99 21.79
C THR A 1082 -70.52 0.14 22.95
N VAL A 1083 -70.66 -1.17 22.72
CA VAL A 1083 -70.84 -2.18 23.76
C VAL A 1083 -69.80 -3.27 23.54
N SER A 1084 -68.87 -3.41 24.49
CA SER A 1084 -67.74 -4.35 24.42
C SER A 1084 -67.83 -5.34 25.58
N GLY A 1085 -67.58 -6.63 25.32
CA GLY A 1085 -67.59 -7.68 26.33
C GLY A 1085 -68.99 -8.03 26.90
N GLY A 1086 -70.06 -7.42 26.36
CA GLY A 1086 -71.44 -7.62 26.80
C GLY A 1086 -72.39 -7.93 25.65
N ASN A 1087 -73.39 -8.76 25.94
CA ASN A 1087 -74.43 -9.18 24.99
C ASN A 1087 -75.81 -9.19 25.68
N ILE A 1088 -76.86 -9.16 24.88
CA ILE A 1088 -78.23 -9.24 25.39
C ILE A 1088 -78.51 -10.67 25.84
N GLY A 1089 -78.89 -10.84 27.11
CA GLY A 1089 -79.12 -12.17 27.67
C GLY A 1089 -79.79 -12.16 29.04
N PHE A 1090 -79.99 -13.36 29.60
CA PHE A 1090 -80.61 -13.57 30.91
C PHE A 1090 -79.59 -13.82 32.03
N GLY A 1091 -78.29 -13.62 31.79
CA GLY A 1091 -77.16 -14.07 32.63
C GLY A 1091 -77.43 -14.11 34.14
N CYS A 1092 -77.32 -12.95 34.81
CA CYS A 1092 -77.63 -12.82 36.25
C CYS A 1092 -79.12 -12.90 36.63
N GLY A 1093 -80.00 -13.27 35.70
CA GLY A 1093 -81.45 -13.27 35.83
C GLY A 1093 -82.11 -11.93 35.46
N ALA A 1094 -83.44 -11.87 35.57
CA ALA A 1094 -84.27 -10.72 35.16
C ALA A 1094 -84.22 -9.49 36.09
N LEU A 1095 -83.14 -9.29 36.86
CA LEU A 1095 -82.92 -8.17 37.80
C LEU A 1095 -84.15 -7.71 38.63
N LEU A 1096 -84.96 -8.67 39.11
CA LEU A 1096 -86.19 -8.43 39.88
C LEU A 1096 -85.89 -7.87 41.29
N PRO A 1097 -86.80 -7.06 41.88
CA PRO A 1097 -88.09 -6.61 41.34
C PRO A 1097 -88.01 -5.31 40.51
N TYR A 1098 -86.82 -4.77 40.27
CA TYR A 1098 -86.65 -3.43 39.69
C TYR A 1098 -86.66 -3.41 38.17
N ALA A 1099 -86.34 -4.53 37.55
CA ALA A 1099 -86.36 -4.76 36.11
C ALA A 1099 -86.94 -6.15 35.82
N HIS A 1100 -87.20 -6.44 34.55
CA HIS A 1100 -87.74 -7.72 34.09
C HIS A 1100 -87.29 -7.97 32.66
N GLY A 1101 -87.21 -9.25 32.26
CA GLY A 1101 -86.88 -9.63 30.88
C GLY A 1101 -85.37 -9.80 30.64
N LYS A 1102 -84.90 -9.36 29.47
CA LYS A 1102 -83.51 -9.49 29.02
C LYS A 1102 -82.68 -8.32 29.54
N THR A 1103 -81.44 -8.60 29.90
CA THR A 1103 -80.49 -7.62 30.42
C THR A 1103 -79.34 -7.43 29.45
N LEU A 1104 -78.61 -6.33 29.58
CA LEU A 1104 -77.28 -6.25 28.99
C LEU A 1104 -76.27 -6.90 29.95
N TYR A 1105 -75.77 -8.07 29.56
CA TYR A 1105 -74.98 -8.96 30.40
C TYR A 1105 -73.54 -9.06 29.91
N PHE A 1106 -72.59 -8.77 30.81
CA PHE A 1106 -71.15 -8.76 30.53
C PHE A 1106 -70.47 -10.01 31.06
N ASN A 1107 -70.10 -10.92 30.16
CA ASN A 1107 -69.30 -12.10 30.47
C ASN A 1107 -68.08 -12.29 29.56
N GLY A 1108 -67.91 -11.43 28.56
CA GLY A 1108 -66.92 -11.63 27.50
C GLY A 1108 -65.48 -11.48 27.98
N CYS A 1109 -64.53 -11.91 27.15
CA CYS A 1109 -63.11 -11.56 27.27
C CYS A 1109 -62.88 -10.08 26.88
N GLY A 1110 -61.74 -9.52 27.24
CA GLY A 1110 -61.34 -8.16 26.83
C GLY A 1110 -62.07 -7.05 27.57
N MET A 1111 -62.12 -5.85 26.99
CA MET A 1111 -62.74 -4.71 27.65
C MET A 1111 -64.26 -4.88 27.79
N ARG A 1112 -64.75 -4.79 29.04
CA ARG A 1112 -66.17 -4.83 29.38
C ARG A 1112 -66.67 -3.42 29.63
N GLN A 1113 -67.33 -2.84 28.62
CA GLN A 1113 -67.91 -1.52 28.74
C GLN A 1113 -69.17 -1.33 27.91
N ALA A 1114 -70.04 -0.43 28.35
CA ALA A 1114 -71.11 0.14 27.53
C ALA A 1114 -71.00 1.65 27.55
N VAL A 1115 -70.89 2.25 26.36
CA VAL A 1115 -70.74 3.68 26.13
C VAL A 1115 -71.95 4.19 25.35
N THR A 1116 -72.63 5.20 25.89
CA THR A 1116 -73.77 5.81 25.21
C THR A 1116 -73.34 6.54 23.95
N THR A 1117 -74.27 6.75 23.02
CA THR A 1117 -74.14 7.82 22.02
C THR A 1117 -74.02 9.18 22.73
N GLU A 1118 -73.66 10.21 21.97
CA GLU A 1118 -73.61 11.55 22.50
C GLU A 1118 -74.99 12.09 22.83
N LEU A 1119 -75.10 12.61 24.06
CA LEU A 1119 -76.33 13.14 24.61
C LEU A 1119 -76.22 14.65 24.78
N ASP A 1120 -77.37 15.34 24.70
CA ASP A 1120 -77.52 16.71 25.16
C ASP A 1120 -78.04 16.68 26.61
N THR A 1121 -77.11 16.63 27.56
CA THR A 1121 -77.38 16.55 29.00
C THR A 1121 -77.52 17.93 29.64
N THR A 1122 -77.59 19.02 28.87
CA THR A 1122 -77.69 20.40 29.38
C THR A 1122 -78.81 20.58 30.42
N TYR A 1123 -79.91 19.85 30.27
CA TYR A 1123 -81.04 19.86 31.20
C TYR A 1123 -81.26 18.53 31.92
N ALA A 1124 -80.37 17.55 31.73
CA ALA A 1124 -80.49 16.26 32.40
C ALA A 1124 -80.07 16.41 33.87
N LEU A 1125 -80.89 15.86 34.77
CA LEU A 1125 -80.65 15.91 36.22
C LEU A 1125 -80.08 14.60 36.75
N LYS A 1126 -80.60 13.46 36.27
CA LYS A 1126 -80.28 12.14 36.85
C LYS A 1126 -80.00 11.08 35.80
N VAL A 1127 -79.09 10.18 36.16
CA VAL A 1127 -78.85 8.88 35.51
C VAL A 1127 -79.34 7.81 36.46
N ILE A 1128 -80.25 6.96 36.00
CA ILE A 1128 -80.88 5.89 36.78
C ILE A 1128 -80.70 4.58 36.03
N PHE A 1129 -80.38 3.49 36.72
CA PHE A 1129 -80.29 2.16 36.13
C PHE A 1129 -80.42 1.08 37.21
N VAL A 1130 -80.66 -0.16 36.78
CA VAL A 1130 -80.61 -1.35 37.64
C VAL A 1130 -79.31 -2.10 37.34
N LEU A 1131 -78.50 -2.36 38.37
CA LEU A 1131 -77.22 -3.05 38.25
C LEU A 1131 -77.15 -4.24 39.21
N GLN A 1132 -76.54 -5.33 38.74
CA GLN A 1132 -76.11 -6.44 39.57
C GLN A 1132 -74.69 -6.88 39.14
N ILE A 1133 -73.81 -7.11 40.11
CA ILE A 1133 -72.43 -7.57 39.92
C ILE A 1133 -72.29 -8.90 40.66
N GLY A 1134 -72.16 -10.00 39.91
CA GLY A 1134 -72.26 -11.35 40.44
C GLY A 1134 -73.57 -11.62 41.19
N CYS A 1135 -73.70 -12.80 41.81
CA CYS A 1135 -74.85 -13.09 42.66
C CYS A 1135 -74.41 -13.65 44.01
N GLN A 1136 -75.28 -13.58 45.01
CA GLN A 1136 -75.00 -14.15 46.33
C GLN A 1136 -74.72 -15.67 46.28
N ALA A 1137 -75.29 -16.39 45.30
CA ALA A 1137 -75.07 -17.81 45.11
C ALA A 1137 -73.77 -18.14 44.34
N GLN A 1138 -73.11 -17.15 43.73
CA GLN A 1138 -71.88 -17.30 42.95
C GLN A 1138 -71.96 -18.42 41.90
N THR A 1139 -72.98 -18.37 41.05
CA THR A 1139 -73.19 -19.34 39.96
C THR A 1139 -72.21 -19.14 38.81
N ASP A 1140 -71.99 -20.18 37.99
CA ASP A 1140 -71.12 -20.10 36.81
C ASP A 1140 -71.52 -18.95 35.86
N ASP A 1141 -72.83 -18.69 35.70
CA ASP A 1141 -73.36 -17.62 34.85
C ASP A 1141 -73.50 -16.26 35.55
N CYS A 1142 -73.14 -16.13 36.83
CA CYS A 1142 -73.22 -14.88 37.58
C CYS A 1142 -72.40 -14.96 38.88
N ASN A 1143 -71.09 -14.79 38.77
CA ASN A 1143 -70.16 -14.79 39.90
C ASN A 1143 -69.29 -13.52 39.91
N VAL A 1144 -68.67 -13.24 41.04
CA VAL A 1144 -67.65 -12.20 41.19
C VAL A 1144 -66.78 -12.51 42.40
N ARG A 1145 -65.46 -12.38 42.26
CA ARG A 1145 -64.56 -12.56 43.38
C ARG A 1145 -64.72 -11.40 44.37
N ILE A 1146 -65.17 -11.71 45.58
CA ILE A 1146 -65.37 -10.74 46.66
C ILE A 1146 -64.10 -10.70 47.52
N GLY A 1147 -63.36 -9.58 47.53
CA GLY A 1147 -62.19 -9.39 48.39
C GLY A 1147 -61.65 -7.97 48.35
N GLU A 1148 -60.85 -7.60 49.35
CA GLU A 1148 -59.99 -6.41 49.34
C GLU A 1148 -58.62 -6.82 48.80
N GLY A 1149 -58.45 -6.69 47.49
CA GLY A 1149 -57.19 -6.90 46.79
C GLY A 1149 -56.85 -5.68 45.93
N PRO A 1150 -55.63 -5.60 45.38
CA PRO A 1150 -55.16 -4.44 44.60
C PRO A 1150 -55.94 -4.20 43.29
N ASP A 1151 -56.78 -5.15 42.87
CA ASP A 1151 -57.44 -5.11 41.58
C ASP A 1151 -58.97 -4.98 41.72
N TYR A 1152 -59.48 -3.76 41.61
CA TYR A 1152 -60.91 -3.43 41.69
C TYR A 1152 -61.74 -4.17 40.59
N ARG A 1153 -62.63 -5.08 41.01
CA ARG A 1153 -63.51 -5.90 40.14
C ARG A 1153 -64.93 -5.33 39.95
N GLY A 1154 -65.19 -4.14 40.49
CA GLY A 1154 -66.50 -3.48 40.39
C GLY A 1154 -66.73 -2.77 39.06
N VAL A 1155 -67.86 -2.08 38.96
CA VAL A 1155 -68.24 -1.31 37.77
C VAL A 1155 -68.17 0.18 38.07
N LEU A 1156 -67.46 0.93 37.23
CA LEU A 1156 -67.38 2.39 37.30
C LEU A 1156 -68.38 3.00 36.34
N LEU A 1157 -69.16 3.97 36.82
CA LEU A 1157 -69.92 4.88 35.98
C LEU A 1157 -69.12 6.17 35.81
N GLN A 1158 -68.80 6.47 34.57
CA GLN A 1158 -68.04 7.66 34.18
C GLN A 1158 -68.80 8.47 33.13
N TYR A 1159 -68.44 9.75 33.02
CA TYR A 1159 -68.88 10.61 31.94
C TYR A 1159 -67.70 11.24 31.21
N SER A 1160 -67.88 11.51 29.93
CA SER A 1160 -66.91 12.25 29.11
C SER A 1160 -67.63 13.37 28.36
N HIS A 1161 -67.02 14.54 28.31
CA HIS A 1161 -67.49 15.69 27.52
C HIS A 1161 -66.65 15.92 26.25
N ASN A 1162 -65.59 15.13 26.06
CA ASN A 1162 -64.61 15.23 24.98
C ASN A 1162 -64.42 13.88 24.26
N ALA A 1163 -65.55 13.21 23.97
CA ALA A 1163 -65.60 11.99 23.16
C ALA A 1163 -64.73 10.81 23.66
N GLY A 1164 -64.51 10.73 24.97
CA GLY A 1164 -63.72 9.69 25.59
C GLY A 1164 -62.21 9.96 25.67
N ALA A 1165 -61.74 11.15 25.30
CA ALA A 1165 -60.36 11.57 25.55
C ALA A 1165 -60.05 11.64 27.06
N GLU A 1166 -61.01 12.10 27.87
CA GLU A 1166 -60.96 12.01 29.33
C GLU A 1166 -62.29 11.47 29.89
N TRP A 1167 -62.18 10.62 30.92
CA TRP A 1167 -63.31 10.02 31.62
C TRP A 1167 -63.30 10.42 33.09
N HIS A 1168 -64.37 11.09 33.52
CA HIS A 1168 -64.55 11.54 34.90
C HIS A 1168 -65.48 10.59 35.66
N LEU A 1169 -65.09 10.19 36.87
CA LEU A 1169 -65.86 9.31 37.73
C LEU A 1169 -67.13 10.01 38.23
N LEU A 1170 -68.28 9.37 38.01
CA LEU A 1170 -69.56 9.77 38.56
C LEU A 1170 -69.95 8.90 39.76
N ALA A 1171 -69.76 7.58 39.65
CA ALA A 1171 -70.03 6.64 40.74
C ALA A 1171 -69.21 5.35 40.62
N ARG A 1172 -68.86 4.78 41.78
CA ARG A 1172 -68.19 3.48 41.95
C ARG A 1172 -69.21 2.46 42.48
N HIS A 1173 -69.24 1.26 41.92
CA HIS A 1173 -70.15 0.18 42.34
C HIS A 1173 -69.35 -1.04 42.80
N ASP A 1174 -69.24 -1.21 44.11
CA ASP A 1174 -68.48 -2.31 44.70
C ASP A 1174 -69.25 -3.64 44.61
N PRO A 1175 -68.61 -4.75 44.21
CA PRO A 1175 -69.30 -6.04 44.07
C PRO A 1175 -70.06 -6.46 45.33
N LYS A 1176 -69.52 -6.15 46.53
CA LYS A 1176 -70.13 -6.46 47.84
C LYS A 1176 -71.56 -5.91 47.97
N ASP A 1177 -71.84 -4.73 47.41
CA ASP A 1177 -73.12 -4.03 47.57
C ASP A 1177 -74.13 -4.37 46.46
N PHE A 1178 -73.65 -4.94 45.35
CA PHE A 1178 -74.40 -5.20 44.13
C PHE A 1178 -74.59 -6.71 43.82
N LEU A 1179 -74.37 -7.61 44.78
CA LEU A 1179 -74.67 -9.06 44.65
C LEU A 1179 -76.17 -9.38 44.45
N ARG A 1180 -77.03 -8.39 44.64
CA ARG A 1180 -78.47 -8.43 44.34
C ARG A 1180 -78.79 -7.23 43.44
N PRO A 1181 -79.83 -7.30 42.60
CA PRO A 1181 -80.25 -6.17 41.78
C PRO A 1181 -80.48 -4.91 42.63
N GLN A 1182 -79.78 -3.83 42.29
CA GLN A 1182 -79.95 -2.51 42.92
C GLN A 1182 -80.36 -1.49 41.88
N ARG A 1183 -81.36 -0.66 42.19
CA ARG A 1183 -81.70 0.51 41.39
C ARG A 1183 -80.86 1.70 41.85
N ALA A 1184 -79.84 2.04 41.08
CA ALA A 1184 -78.95 3.16 41.33
C ALA A 1184 -79.47 4.44 40.65
N ALA A 1185 -79.29 5.59 41.30
CA ALA A 1185 -79.69 6.89 40.77
C ALA A 1185 -78.69 7.97 41.22
N TYR A 1186 -78.06 8.66 40.25
CA TYR A 1186 -77.02 9.65 40.51
C TYR A 1186 -77.35 10.98 39.84
N ASP A 1187 -77.03 12.08 40.52
CA ASP A 1187 -77.15 13.42 39.96
C ASP A 1187 -76.00 13.71 38.99
N LEU A 1188 -76.31 14.30 37.83
CA LEU A 1188 -75.29 14.76 36.89
C LEU A 1188 -74.61 16.02 37.44
N PRO A 1189 -73.27 16.05 37.59
CA PRO A 1189 -72.55 17.24 38.01
C PRO A 1189 -72.66 18.35 36.96
N GLU A 1190 -72.41 19.60 37.36
CA GLU A 1190 -72.53 20.76 36.46
C GLU A 1190 -71.61 20.64 35.23
N GLU A 1191 -70.44 20.04 35.41
CA GLU A 1191 -69.50 19.73 34.34
C GLU A 1191 -70.03 18.72 33.32
N ALA A 1192 -70.92 17.82 33.72
CA ALA A 1192 -71.56 16.84 32.84
C ALA A 1192 -72.86 17.35 32.19
N ARG A 1193 -73.31 18.59 32.45
CA ARG A 1193 -74.56 19.16 31.89
C ARG A 1193 -74.27 20.00 30.66
N ARG A 1194 -73.84 19.33 29.58
CA ARG A 1194 -73.38 19.98 28.34
C ARG A 1194 -73.91 19.22 27.11
N ALA A 1195 -73.72 19.76 25.92
CA ALA A 1195 -74.00 19.03 24.70
C ALA A 1195 -72.82 18.13 24.33
N GLY A 1196 -73.08 16.91 23.89
CA GLY A 1196 -72.04 15.98 23.41
C GLY A 1196 -71.44 15.10 24.51
N VAL A 1197 -72.18 14.88 25.61
CA VAL A 1197 -71.72 14.09 26.76
C VAL A 1197 -72.00 12.62 26.52
N GLN A 1198 -71.02 11.75 26.82
CA GLN A 1198 -71.16 10.30 26.82
C GLN A 1198 -71.08 9.77 28.25
N LEU A 1199 -71.85 8.72 28.53
CA LEU A 1199 -71.76 7.96 29.77
C LEU A 1199 -71.18 6.58 29.47
N ARG A 1200 -70.35 6.07 30.38
CA ARG A 1200 -69.71 4.76 30.27
C ARG A 1200 -69.86 3.99 31.57
N TRP A 1201 -70.33 2.75 31.46
CA TRP A 1201 -70.19 1.73 32.50
C TRP A 1201 -69.03 0.84 32.12
N TRP A 1202 -68.05 0.70 33.01
CA TRP A 1202 -66.81 -0.01 32.72
C TRP A 1202 -66.37 -0.86 33.90
N GLN A 1203 -66.01 -2.10 33.62
CA GLN A 1203 -65.36 -2.98 34.57
C GLN A 1203 -63.85 -3.01 34.26
N PRO A 1204 -62.99 -2.41 35.11
CA PRO A 1204 -61.56 -2.29 34.83
C PRO A 1204 -60.80 -3.61 34.83
N MET A 1205 -61.18 -4.53 35.71
CA MET A 1205 -60.50 -5.81 35.87
C MET A 1205 -61.51 -6.95 36.00
N HIS A 1206 -61.19 -8.12 35.46
CA HIS A 1206 -61.93 -9.37 35.61
C HIS A 1206 -61.03 -10.59 35.32
N ASP A 1207 -61.40 -11.77 35.80
CA ASP A 1207 -60.64 -13.02 35.63
C ASP A 1207 -60.91 -13.74 34.29
N GLY A 1208 -61.30 -12.99 33.26
CA GLY A 1208 -61.65 -13.53 31.95
C GLY A 1208 -63.12 -13.97 31.82
N ALA A 1209 -63.41 -14.77 30.80
CA ALA A 1209 -64.76 -15.11 30.38
C ALA A 1209 -65.38 -16.12 31.35
N GLY A 1210 -66.64 -15.88 31.71
CA GLY A 1210 -67.31 -16.68 32.74
C GLY A 1210 -66.96 -16.29 34.18
N PHE A 1211 -66.18 -15.24 34.38
CA PHE A 1211 -65.83 -14.72 35.71
C PHE A 1211 -66.17 -13.24 35.87
N ASP A 1212 -66.46 -12.83 37.10
CA ASP A 1212 -66.71 -11.44 37.51
C ASP A 1212 -67.80 -10.75 36.66
N GLN A 1213 -68.90 -11.44 36.40
CA GLN A 1213 -69.92 -10.93 35.49
C GLN A 1213 -70.82 -9.89 36.14
N TRP A 1214 -71.37 -9.00 35.31
CA TRP A 1214 -72.36 -8.01 35.73
C TRP A 1214 -73.44 -7.83 34.67
N ALA A 1215 -74.62 -7.41 35.11
CA ALA A 1215 -75.76 -7.15 34.26
C ALA A 1215 -76.38 -5.79 34.59
N ILE A 1216 -76.77 -5.06 33.56
CA ILE A 1216 -77.42 -3.75 33.66
C ILE A 1216 -78.72 -3.74 32.88
N ASP A 1217 -79.73 -3.04 33.40
CA ASP A 1217 -81.07 -2.93 32.81
C ASP A 1217 -81.75 -1.62 33.22
N HIS A 1218 -82.84 -1.25 32.55
CA HIS A 1218 -83.72 -0.10 32.83
C HIS A 1218 -82.95 1.21 33.02
N ILE A 1219 -82.17 1.58 32.00
CA ILE A 1219 -81.33 2.78 32.01
C ILE A 1219 -82.19 3.98 31.61
N GLU A 1220 -82.26 5.00 32.47
CA GLU A 1220 -83.03 6.23 32.26
C GLU A 1220 -82.13 7.45 32.46
N ILE A 1221 -82.14 8.35 31.47
CA ILE A 1221 -81.50 9.67 31.55
C ILE A 1221 -82.61 10.71 31.43
N ILE A 1222 -82.90 11.35 32.56
CA ILE A 1222 -84.08 12.22 32.71
C ILE A 1222 -83.69 13.66 33.04
N SER A 1223 -84.49 14.58 32.52
CA SER A 1223 -84.42 16.03 32.73
C SER A 1223 -85.40 16.50 33.79
#